data_AF-A0A1C3NJ56-F1
#
_entry.id   AF-A0A1C3NJ56-F1
#
_cell.length_a   1.000
_cell.length_b   1.000
_cell.length_c   1.000
_cell.angle_alpha   90.00
_cell.angle_beta   90.00
_cell.angle_gamma   90.00
#
_symmetry.space_group_name_H-M   'P 1'
#
loop_
_entity.id
_entity.type
_entity.pdbx_description
1 polymer ?
#
loop_
_entity_poly.entity_id
_entity_poly.type
_entity_poly.pdbx_seq_one_letter_code
_entity_poly.pdbx_strand_id
1 'polypeptide(L)'
;MTASAAWYIANVDSSACSSPASIACSIHWVAPMSLSTPSRKAPIWGHDAETLIDTLGSTLPQHFVPADIGTAQVGLLIRNGKLDDVLPPGTRTLYWRGPAAIEVQTLPLGDGLQVPTDVQRRLRQLGTLSRVAVCMDVPAESQGLVFVDGKLVTPFGPGAYAFWNFQKNIVTDVVDLRVQSVEVSGQELLTRDKVSLRVNLAASMRVTDAVAMRTRVAKAGDYLYRELHYGLRRAVSAKTLDALLGDKASLDAAIFGYVRGSVSGFGIEVLGVGVKDVILPGGMRDAVVQAEKHAHAQLHDIAAVPFVGPWVTVMPDVHLGKGATVGSVIPTRGAIIPAAVGVDIGYGMAAVRTMLRANDLPDNLAQLRSSIERSVPVGNGRGGEHRTLPDSTETRIAQSGLVQRLDAIKQQHKRIRIDKLECQIGTLGGGNHFIEICLDETDAVWVMLHRGLRGTGNLFGTYFIERAREQLAHRVLGFHLPDKDLVFFMQGEPLFDEHVAAVSWAQDSARENREAMLARVLAEMRHRLPKFQSGRLAVDCHHNYVQKEAHGGEELLITRQGAVSARTAELGIIPGSMGTRSYIVRGLGNADSFHSCSHGAERVMSRTAARAKITLAQHREATAHVECRKDAAVADASPAAYKSIEAVMAAQQDLVEVLHTLRQVVCIKG
;
A
#
# COMPACT_ATOMS: atom_id res chain seq x y z
N MET A 1 -23.76 -82.69 -48.71
CA MET A 1 -23.39 -83.16 -47.36
C MET A 1 -22.64 -82.04 -46.66
N THR A 2 -23.16 -81.63 -45.49
CA THR A 2 -22.52 -80.94 -44.35
C THR A 2 -21.61 -79.73 -44.65
N ALA A 3 -22.07 -78.49 -44.40
CA ALA A 3 -21.91 -77.72 -43.13
C ALA A 3 -20.48 -77.12 -43.00
N SER A 4 -20.19 -75.91 -42.52
CA SER A 4 -20.89 -74.94 -41.67
C SER A 4 -20.12 -73.59 -41.75
N ALA A 5 -20.82 -72.51 -41.38
CA ALA A 5 -20.43 -71.15 -40.93
C ALA A 5 -18.96 -70.89 -40.52
N ALA A 6 -18.42 -69.67 -40.53
CA ALA A 6 -18.92 -68.33 -40.18
C ALA A 6 -17.98 -67.28 -40.84
N TRP A 7 -18.21 -65.97 -40.93
CA TRP A 7 -18.45 -64.99 -39.86
C TRP A 7 -18.98 -63.67 -40.46
N TYR A 8 -19.91 -63.03 -39.75
CA TYR A 8 -20.29 -61.62 -39.89
C TYR A 8 -19.59 -60.80 -38.79
N ILE A 9 -19.43 -59.49 -39.01
CA ILE A 9 -19.54 -58.30 -38.12
C ILE A 9 -18.89 -57.14 -38.92
N ALA A 10 -19.58 -56.13 -39.46
CA ALA A 10 -20.49 -55.12 -38.90
C ALA A 10 -19.82 -54.22 -37.83
N ASN A 11 -19.10 -53.19 -38.28
CA ASN A 11 -18.73 -52.05 -37.44
C ASN A 11 -19.36 -50.79 -38.03
N VAL A 12 -20.47 -50.33 -37.43
CA VAL A 12 -20.89 -48.93 -37.49
C VAL A 12 -21.18 -48.50 -36.06
N ASP A 13 -20.46 -47.45 -35.68
CA ASP A 13 -20.41 -46.84 -34.37
C ASP A 13 -21.70 -46.06 -34.05
N SER A 14 -21.95 -45.96 -32.76
CA SER A 14 -23.15 -45.43 -32.12
C SER A 14 -23.16 -43.90 -32.06
N SER A 15 -24.16 -43.25 -32.67
CA SER A 15 -24.83 -42.06 -32.10
C SER A 15 -25.95 -41.56 -33.01
N ALA A 16 -27.20 -41.87 -32.67
CA ALA A 16 -28.35 -40.95 -32.65
C ALA A 16 -29.69 -41.71 -32.77
N CYS A 17 -30.66 -41.25 -31.96
CA CYS A 17 -32.11 -41.45 -32.05
C CYS A 17 -32.75 -42.65 -31.33
N SER A 18 -33.22 -42.32 -30.13
CA SER A 18 -34.33 -42.89 -29.36
C SER A 18 -35.62 -43.10 -30.17
N SER A 19 -36.34 -44.19 -29.87
CA SER A 19 -37.53 -44.76 -30.53
C SER A 19 -38.87 -44.00 -30.26
N PRO A 20 -40.07 -44.49 -30.68
CA PRO A 20 -40.43 -45.45 -31.74
C PRO A 20 -41.65 -44.98 -32.60
N ALA A 21 -41.59 -45.08 -33.94
CA ALA A 21 -42.79 -45.23 -34.77
C ALA A 21 -42.47 -45.88 -36.15
N SER A 22 -43.20 -46.95 -36.45
CA SER A 22 -43.42 -47.59 -37.76
C SER A 22 -42.23 -48.16 -38.55
N ILE A 23 -42.24 -49.49 -38.61
CA ILE A 23 -41.55 -50.39 -39.53
C ILE A 23 -42.13 -50.26 -40.95
N ALA A 24 -41.30 -50.09 -41.97
CA ALA A 24 -41.58 -50.57 -43.33
C ALA A 24 -40.27 -50.76 -44.13
N CYS A 25 -40.14 -51.97 -44.67
CA CYS A 25 -39.03 -52.51 -45.45
C CYS A 25 -38.55 -51.65 -46.63
N SER A 26 -37.25 -51.74 -46.92
CA SER A 26 -36.71 -51.68 -48.28
C SER A 26 -35.50 -52.59 -48.36
N ILE A 27 -35.74 -53.84 -48.78
CA ILE A 27 -34.71 -54.81 -49.14
C ILE A 27 -34.14 -54.37 -50.48
N HIS A 28 -32.84 -54.05 -50.56
CA HIS A 28 -32.12 -53.98 -51.83
C HIS A 28 -31.27 -55.24 -51.97
N TRP A 29 -31.65 -56.04 -52.96
CA TRP A 29 -30.91 -57.20 -53.43
C TRP A 29 -29.64 -56.72 -54.15
N VAL A 30 -28.48 -57.21 -53.74
CA VAL A 30 -27.25 -57.10 -54.54
C VAL A 30 -26.96 -58.48 -55.14
N ALA A 31 -26.98 -58.53 -56.46
CA ALA A 31 -26.82 -59.71 -57.31
C ALA A 31 -25.37 -60.27 -57.28
N PRO A 32 -25.15 -61.53 -57.73
CA PRO A 32 -23.81 -62.13 -57.80
C PRO A 32 -22.98 -61.50 -58.93
N MET A 33 -21.70 -61.23 -58.66
CA MET A 33 -20.76 -60.60 -59.61
C MET A 33 -20.58 -61.43 -60.90
N SER A 34 -20.95 -60.85 -62.05
CA SER A 34 -20.43 -61.24 -63.36
C SER A 34 -19.20 -60.40 -63.70
N LEU A 35 -18.15 -61.06 -64.21
CA LEU A 35 -16.99 -60.42 -64.86
C LEU A 35 -17.43 -59.71 -66.14
N SER A 36 -17.94 -58.48 -66.02
CA SER A 36 -18.18 -57.60 -67.16
C SER A 36 -17.71 -56.19 -66.83
N THR A 37 -16.55 -55.83 -67.39
CA THR A 37 -15.96 -54.48 -67.51
C THR A 37 -16.10 -53.57 -66.29
N PRO A 38 -15.05 -53.39 -65.46
CA PRO A 38 -15.05 -52.33 -64.47
C PRO A 38 -15.25 -50.98 -65.18
N SER A 39 -16.06 -50.10 -64.59
CA SER A 39 -16.33 -48.78 -65.17
C SER A 39 -15.01 -48.07 -65.51
N ARG A 40 -14.89 -47.52 -66.73
CA ARG A 40 -13.65 -46.93 -67.30
C ARG A 40 -13.04 -45.75 -66.51
N LYS A 41 -13.55 -45.43 -65.32
CA LYS A 41 -13.16 -44.26 -64.52
C LYS A 41 -12.89 -44.53 -63.04
N ALA A 42 -13.16 -45.73 -62.51
CA ALA A 42 -13.06 -46.01 -61.08
C ALA A 42 -11.81 -46.86 -60.72
N PRO A 43 -11.02 -46.48 -59.71
CA PRO A 43 -9.96 -47.32 -59.17
C PRO A 43 -10.53 -48.61 -58.55
N ILE A 44 -9.79 -49.72 -58.66
CA ILE A 44 -10.12 -51.02 -58.04
C ILE A 44 -9.35 -51.12 -56.72
N TRP A 45 -10.07 -51.29 -55.60
CA TRP A 45 -9.52 -51.25 -54.24
C TRP A 45 -9.59 -52.62 -53.54
N GLY A 46 -8.63 -52.91 -52.65
CA GLY A 46 -8.72 -54.04 -51.70
C GLY A 46 -8.47 -55.42 -52.32
N HIS A 47 -9.10 -56.47 -51.76
CA HIS A 47 -8.92 -57.88 -52.16
C HIS A 47 -9.18 -58.16 -53.65
N ASP A 48 -10.00 -57.34 -54.31
CA ASP A 48 -10.26 -57.43 -55.75
C ASP A 48 -9.02 -57.09 -56.57
N ALA A 49 -8.20 -56.14 -56.10
CA ALA A 49 -6.95 -55.77 -56.76
C ALA A 49 -5.91 -56.88 -56.63
N GLU A 50 -5.80 -57.53 -55.47
CA GLU A 50 -4.89 -58.67 -55.26
C GLU A 50 -5.29 -59.87 -56.12
N THR A 51 -6.58 -60.18 -56.15
CA THR A 51 -7.12 -61.26 -56.99
C THR A 51 -6.86 -61.00 -58.47
N LEU A 52 -7.02 -59.76 -58.94
CA LEU A 52 -6.71 -59.36 -60.32
C LEU A 52 -5.21 -59.38 -60.64
N ILE A 53 -4.35 -58.97 -59.70
CA ILE A 53 -2.89 -59.04 -59.83
C ILE A 53 -2.46 -60.50 -60.01
N ASP A 54 -2.97 -61.40 -59.16
CA ASP A 54 -2.64 -62.83 -59.18
C ASP A 54 -3.21 -63.53 -60.43
N THR A 55 -4.41 -63.12 -60.89
CA THR A 55 -5.08 -63.73 -62.05
C THR A 55 -4.51 -63.27 -63.39
N LEU A 56 -4.18 -61.98 -63.54
CA LEU A 56 -3.71 -61.42 -64.82
C LEU A 56 -2.19 -61.54 -65.01
N GLY A 57 -1.43 -61.69 -63.91
CA GLY A 57 0.01 -61.94 -63.94
C GLY A 57 0.77 -61.03 -64.90
N SER A 58 1.46 -61.61 -65.89
CA SER A 58 2.28 -60.88 -66.86
C SER A 58 1.51 -59.98 -67.83
N THR A 59 0.19 -60.14 -67.94
CA THR A 59 -0.66 -59.30 -68.82
C THR A 59 -1.24 -58.06 -68.11
N LEU A 60 -1.11 -57.99 -66.78
CA LEU A 60 -1.59 -56.89 -65.95
C LEU A 60 -1.13 -55.49 -66.46
N PRO A 61 0.14 -55.26 -66.85
CA PRO A 61 0.60 -53.93 -67.28
C PRO A 61 -0.04 -53.42 -68.59
N GLN A 62 -0.63 -54.33 -69.38
CA GLN A 62 -1.33 -54.00 -70.64
C GLN A 62 -2.66 -53.29 -70.36
N HIS A 63 -3.30 -53.59 -69.23
CA HIS A 63 -4.65 -53.10 -68.89
C HIS A 63 -4.67 -52.14 -67.71
N PHE A 64 -3.69 -52.23 -66.80
CA PHE A 64 -3.65 -51.43 -65.57
C PHE A 64 -2.26 -50.82 -65.33
N VAL A 65 -2.25 -49.70 -64.62
CA VAL A 65 -1.08 -49.11 -63.98
C VAL A 65 -1.14 -49.49 -62.50
N PRO A 66 -0.23 -50.36 -62.00
CA PRO A 66 -0.20 -50.71 -60.60
C PRO A 66 0.36 -49.57 -59.75
N ALA A 67 -0.32 -49.26 -58.65
CA ALA A 67 0.18 -48.39 -57.60
C ALA A 67 0.48 -49.25 -56.37
N ASP A 68 1.75 -49.61 -56.20
CA ASP A 68 2.23 -50.37 -55.03
C ASP A 68 3.16 -49.46 -54.23
N ILE A 69 2.62 -48.86 -53.18
CA ILE A 69 3.31 -47.86 -52.36
C ILE A 69 3.83 -48.53 -51.11
N GLY A 70 5.16 -48.61 -50.98
CA GLY A 70 5.80 -49.17 -49.78
C GLY A 70 5.39 -48.45 -48.50
N THR A 71 5.51 -49.11 -47.35
CA THR A 71 5.17 -48.53 -46.05
C THR A 71 6.05 -47.34 -45.66
N ALA A 72 7.23 -47.16 -46.25
CA ALA A 72 8.08 -45.98 -46.03
C ALA A 72 8.05 -44.98 -47.18
N GLN A 73 7.01 -45.02 -48.02
CA GLN A 73 6.88 -44.18 -49.22
C GLN A 73 5.50 -43.53 -49.27
N VAL A 74 5.42 -42.39 -49.95
CA VAL A 74 4.17 -41.75 -50.35
C VAL A 74 4.08 -41.77 -51.88
N GLY A 75 2.90 -42.10 -52.41
CA GLY A 75 2.66 -42.09 -53.84
C GLY A 75 2.05 -40.76 -54.30
N LEU A 76 2.48 -40.27 -55.45
CA LEU A 76 1.87 -39.16 -56.16
C LEU A 76 1.19 -39.72 -57.41
N LEU A 77 -0.14 -39.64 -57.46
CA LEU A 77 -0.91 -40.02 -58.64
C LEU A 77 -0.93 -38.85 -59.61
N ILE A 78 -0.41 -39.07 -60.82
CA ILE A 78 -0.35 -38.07 -61.89
C ILE A 78 -1.29 -38.51 -63.00
N ARG A 79 -2.24 -37.64 -63.35
CA ARG A 79 -3.19 -37.83 -64.45
C ARG A 79 -2.96 -36.76 -65.51
N ASN A 80 -2.65 -37.18 -66.74
CA ASN A 80 -2.34 -36.30 -67.86
C ASN A 80 -1.25 -35.25 -67.53
N GLY A 81 -0.20 -35.68 -66.82
CA GLY A 81 0.93 -34.83 -66.45
C GLY A 81 0.67 -33.85 -65.29
N LYS A 82 -0.54 -33.86 -64.70
CA LYS A 82 -0.88 -33.06 -63.51
C LYS A 82 -1.04 -33.96 -62.30
N LEU A 83 -0.59 -33.49 -61.14
CA LEU A 83 -0.86 -34.16 -59.87
C LEU A 83 -2.38 -34.22 -59.67
N ASP A 84 -2.89 -35.40 -59.37
CA ASP A 84 -4.32 -35.72 -59.25
C ASP A 84 -4.66 -36.04 -57.80
N ASP A 85 -3.87 -36.91 -57.15
CA ASP A 85 -4.06 -37.29 -55.75
C ASP A 85 -2.75 -37.74 -55.07
N VAL A 86 -2.80 -37.92 -53.75
CA VAL A 86 -1.71 -38.49 -52.93
C VAL A 86 -2.15 -39.83 -52.38
N LEU A 87 -1.32 -40.85 -52.60
CA LEU A 87 -1.55 -42.20 -52.12
C LEU A 87 -0.81 -42.40 -50.79
N PRO A 88 -1.52 -42.72 -49.69
CA PRO A 88 -0.90 -42.99 -48.40
C PRO A 88 0.10 -44.17 -48.45
N PRO A 89 1.03 -44.26 -47.50
CA PRO A 89 1.92 -45.40 -47.38
C PRO A 89 1.17 -46.73 -47.22
N GLY A 90 1.66 -47.80 -47.86
CA GLY A 90 0.99 -49.11 -47.86
C GLY A 90 -0.21 -49.22 -48.79
N THR A 91 -0.46 -48.21 -49.64
CA THR A 91 -1.54 -48.27 -50.64
C THR A 91 -1.18 -49.26 -51.75
N ARG A 92 -2.08 -50.23 -51.98
CA ARG A 92 -2.02 -51.17 -53.11
C ARG A 92 -3.32 -51.09 -53.92
N THR A 93 -3.24 -50.45 -55.08
CA THR A 93 -4.42 -50.14 -55.92
C THR A 93 -4.07 -50.29 -57.41
N LEU A 94 -5.05 -50.65 -58.24
CA LEU A 94 -4.90 -50.70 -59.70
C LEU A 94 -5.67 -49.55 -60.36
N TYR A 95 -5.01 -48.84 -61.28
CA TYR A 95 -5.62 -47.82 -62.12
C TYR A 95 -5.79 -48.33 -63.55
N TRP A 96 -7.01 -48.24 -64.09
CA TRP A 96 -7.28 -48.66 -65.47
C TRP A 96 -6.48 -47.80 -66.48
N ARG A 97 -5.82 -48.45 -67.43
CA ARG A 97 -5.11 -47.81 -68.56
C ARG A 97 -6.15 -47.35 -69.60
N GLY A 98 -6.88 -46.30 -69.25
CA GLY A 98 -7.91 -45.66 -70.07
C GLY A 98 -7.36 -44.56 -71.00
N PRO A 99 -8.23 -43.67 -71.51
CA PRO A 99 -7.81 -42.56 -72.38
C PRO A 99 -7.00 -41.47 -71.68
N ALA A 100 -6.96 -41.44 -70.35
CA ALA A 100 -6.11 -40.55 -69.58
C ALA A 100 -4.78 -41.25 -69.26
N ALA A 101 -3.66 -40.55 -69.47
CA ALA A 101 -2.35 -41.05 -69.08
C ALA A 101 -2.22 -41.04 -67.55
N ILE A 102 -1.99 -42.21 -66.94
CA ILE A 102 -1.80 -42.37 -65.50
C ILE A 102 -0.35 -42.74 -65.22
N GLU A 103 0.27 -42.02 -64.28
CA GLU A 103 1.61 -42.29 -63.78
C GLU A 103 1.57 -42.24 -62.24
N VAL A 104 2.33 -43.11 -61.59
CA VAL A 104 2.47 -43.14 -60.13
C VAL A 104 3.94 -42.91 -59.81
N GLN A 105 4.24 -41.79 -59.16
CA GLN A 105 5.58 -41.48 -58.69
C GLN A 105 5.68 -41.76 -57.19
N THR A 106 6.71 -42.48 -56.76
CA THR A 106 6.94 -42.76 -55.34
C THR A 106 7.97 -41.80 -54.77
N LEU A 107 7.72 -41.31 -53.56
CA LEU A 107 8.64 -40.47 -52.79
C LEU A 107 8.94 -41.15 -51.44
N PRO A 108 10.21 -41.24 -51.03
CA PRO A 108 10.53 -41.79 -49.71
C PRO A 108 10.07 -40.83 -48.60
N LEU A 109 9.54 -41.39 -47.50
CA LEU A 109 9.28 -40.65 -46.27
C LEU A 109 10.59 -40.57 -45.47
N GLY A 110 11.29 -39.42 -45.57
CA GLY A 110 12.47 -39.16 -44.75
C GLY A 110 12.13 -38.95 -43.26
N ASP A 111 13.13 -38.98 -42.37
CA ASP A 111 12.94 -38.91 -40.91
C ASP A 111 12.18 -37.67 -40.43
N GLY A 112 12.39 -36.53 -41.10
CA GLY A 112 11.72 -35.26 -40.82
C GLY A 112 10.37 -35.07 -41.52
N LEU A 113 9.92 -36.04 -42.34
CA LEU A 113 8.63 -36.05 -43.05
C LEU A 113 8.31 -34.79 -43.89
N GLN A 114 9.30 -33.97 -44.22
CA GLN A 114 9.09 -32.73 -44.97
C GLN A 114 8.65 -33.01 -46.41
N VAL A 115 7.60 -32.33 -46.84
CA VAL A 115 7.10 -32.39 -48.23
C VAL A 115 8.04 -31.56 -49.12
N PRO A 116 8.55 -32.09 -50.24
CA PRO A 116 9.34 -31.30 -51.19
C PRO A 116 8.60 -30.06 -51.69
N THR A 117 9.29 -28.93 -51.82
CA THR A 117 8.68 -27.62 -52.12
C THR A 117 7.86 -27.60 -53.42
N ASP A 118 8.31 -28.32 -54.45
CA ASP A 118 7.59 -28.39 -55.72
C ASP A 118 6.29 -29.21 -55.58
N VAL A 119 6.30 -30.27 -54.77
CA VAL A 119 5.12 -31.08 -54.42
C VAL A 119 4.16 -30.26 -53.57
N GLN A 120 4.65 -29.51 -52.58
CA GLN A 120 3.83 -28.59 -51.78
C GLN A 120 3.04 -27.63 -52.68
N ARG A 121 3.71 -26.98 -53.64
CA ARG A 121 3.08 -26.03 -54.57
C ARG A 121 1.97 -26.68 -55.39
N ARG A 122 2.21 -27.89 -55.93
CA ARG A 122 1.21 -28.64 -56.70
C ARG A 122 0.01 -29.03 -55.83
N LEU A 123 0.25 -29.49 -54.60
CA LEU A 123 -0.81 -29.84 -53.65
C LEU A 123 -1.62 -28.64 -53.16
N ARG A 124 -1.00 -27.46 -53.00
CA ARG A 124 -1.73 -26.21 -52.70
C ARG A 124 -2.66 -25.83 -53.85
N GLN A 125 -2.20 -25.95 -55.10
CA GLN A 125 -3.02 -25.68 -56.29
C GLN A 125 -4.23 -26.62 -56.40
N LEU A 126 -4.10 -27.86 -55.92
CA LEU A 126 -5.19 -28.83 -55.86
C LEU A 126 -6.11 -28.67 -54.64
N GLY A 127 -5.75 -27.82 -53.67
CA GLY A 127 -6.49 -27.68 -52.41
C GLY A 127 -6.40 -28.90 -51.48
N THR A 128 -5.47 -29.83 -51.73
CA THR A 128 -5.35 -31.09 -50.99
C THR A 128 -4.22 -31.09 -49.95
N LEU A 129 -3.34 -30.08 -49.95
CA LEU A 129 -2.16 -30.06 -49.07
C LEU A 129 -2.51 -30.23 -47.58
N SER A 130 -3.48 -29.48 -47.06
CA SER A 130 -3.87 -29.55 -45.64
C SER A 130 -4.55 -30.86 -45.24
N ARG A 131 -5.05 -31.63 -46.21
CA ARG A 131 -5.64 -32.97 -45.97
C ARG A 131 -4.56 -34.03 -45.71
N VAL A 132 -3.36 -33.86 -46.29
CA VAL A 132 -2.31 -34.89 -46.31
C VAL A 132 -1.04 -34.46 -45.58
N ALA A 133 -0.94 -33.19 -45.18
CA ALA A 133 0.23 -32.64 -44.50
C ALA A 133 -0.14 -31.57 -43.45
N VAL A 134 0.62 -31.52 -42.36
CA VAL A 134 0.61 -30.41 -41.40
C VAL A 134 1.42 -29.27 -41.99
N CYS A 135 0.79 -28.10 -42.16
CA CYS A 135 1.41 -26.91 -42.73
C CYS A 135 1.90 -25.97 -41.61
N MET A 136 3.08 -25.38 -41.81
CA MET A 136 3.65 -24.38 -40.91
C MET A 136 4.17 -23.20 -41.73
N ASP A 137 3.59 -22.03 -41.51
CA ASP A 137 4.07 -20.78 -42.08
C ASP A 137 4.82 -20.02 -40.98
N VAL A 138 6.10 -19.74 -41.21
CA VAL A 138 7.00 -19.04 -40.29
C VAL A 138 7.18 -17.60 -40.80
N PRO A 139 6.63 -16.58 -40.13
CA PRO A 139 6.82 -15.18 -40.50
C PRO A 139 8.28 -14.73 -40.35
N ALA A 140 8.61 -13.55 -40.90
CA ALA A 140 9.85 -12.86 -40.56
C ALA A 140 9.93 -12.56 -39.06
N GLU A 141 11.14 -12.55 -38.49
CA GLU A 141 11.39 -12.38 -37.05
C GLU A 141 10.70 -13.45 -36.17
N SER A 142 10.51 -14.65 -36.72
CA SER A 142 9.97 -15.81 -36.00
C SER A 142 10.80 -17.07 -36.28
N GLN A 143 10.70 -18.04 -35.38
CA GLN A 143 11.31 -19.37 -35.51
C GLN A 143 10.21 -20.44 -35.48
N GLY A 144 10.16 -21.29 -36.51
CA GLY A 144 9.32 -22.48 -36.54
C GLY A 144 9.99 -23.65 -35.83
N LEU A 145 9.23 -24.38 -35.04
CA LEU A 145 9.65 -25.58 -34.33
C LEU A 145 8.75 -26.74 -34.75
N VAL A 146 9.35 -27.89 -35.06
CA VAL A 146 8.63 -29.08 -35.51
C VAL A 146 9.01 -30.25 -34.64
N PHE A 147 7.99 -30.88 -34.08
CA PHE A 147 8.11 -32.05 -33.23
C PHE A 147 7.48 -33.24 -33.93
N VAL A 148 8.26 -34.32 -34.05
CA VAL A 148 7.82 -35.60 -34.61
C VAL A 148 7.85 -36.61 -33.48
N ASP A 149 6.69 -37.17 -33.14
CA ASP A 149 6.49 -38.06 -31.99
C ASP A 149 7.07 -37.47 -30.68
N GLY A 150 6.91 -36.15 -30.51
CA GLY A 150 7.38 -35.40 -29.34
C GLY A 150 8.88 -35.05 -29.36
N LYS A 151 9.66 -35.48 -30.35
CA LYS A 151 11.08 -35.13 -30.50
C LYS A 151 11.23 -33.92 -31.43
N LEU A 152 11.97 -32.91 -30.99
CA LEU A 152 12.34 -31.78 -31.83
C LEU A 152 13.22 -32.29 -32.97
N VAL A 153 12.88 -31.90 -34.20
CA VAL A 153 13.70 -32.20 -35.38
C VAL A 153 14.76 -31.11 -35.55
N THR A 154 14.46 -30.07 -36.32
CA THR A 154 15.33 -28.94 -36.59
C THR A 154 14.50 -27.66 -36.52
N PRO A 155 15.03 -26.55 -35.97
CA PRO A 155 14.37 -25.25 -36.06
C PRO A 155 14.35 -24.72 -37.50
N PHE A 156 13.23 -24.12 -37.92
CA PHE A 156 13.04 -23.57 -39.26
C PHE A 156 12.95 -22.04 -39.23
N GLY A 157 13.74 -21.37 -40.08
CA GLY A 157 13.65 -19.92 -40.27
C GLY A 157 12.39 -19.50 -41.06
N PRO A 158 12.23 -18.21 -41.36
CA PRO A 158 11.08 -17.69 -42.10
C PRO A 158 10.84 -18.43 -43.42
N GLY A 159 9.59 -18.82 -43.68
CA GLY A 159 9.22 -19.61 -44.85
C GLY A 159 7.97 -20.45 -44.65
N ALA A 160 7.51 -21.08 -45.74
CA ALA A 160 6.36 -21.97 -45.74
C ALA A 160 6.84 -23.43 -45.83
N TYR A 161 6.42 -24.25 -44.87
CA TYR A 161 6.81 -25.65 -44.74
C TYR A 161 5.57 -26.53 -44.64
N ALA A 162 5.69 -27.80 -45.04
CA ALA A 162 4.65 -28.79 -44.86
C ALA A 162 5.29 -30.15 -44.56
N PHE A 163 4.62 -30.94 -43.74
CA PHE A 163 5.10 -32.23 -43.24
C PHE A 163 4.02 -33.31 -43.39
N TRP A 164 4.34 -34.45 -43.97
CA TRP A 164 3.41 -35.54 -44.27
C TRP A 164 2.73 -36.09 -43.02
N ASN A 165 1.39 -36.07 -42.96
CA ASN A 165 0.61 -36.46 -41.78
C ASN A 165 0.03 -37.89 -41.91
N PHE A 166 0.90 -38.88 -42.10
CA PHE A 166 0.47 -40.28 -42.25
C PHE A 166 0.81 -41.15 -41.03
N GLN A 167 2.10 -41.32 -40.72
CA GLN A 167 2.56 -42.36 -39.79
C GLN A 167 3.03 -41.86 -38.43
N LYS A 168 3.47 -40.59 -38.35
CA LYS A 168 4.02 -40.01 -37.12
C LYS A 168 3.19 -38.81 -36.72
N ASN A 169 3.14 -38.54 -35.41
CA ASN A 169 2.46 -37.36 -34.90
C ASN A 169 3.34 -36.13 -35.12
N ILE A 170 2.83 -35.16 -35.89
CA ILE A 170 3.53 -33.90 -36.18
C ILE A 170 2.85 -32.77 -35.45
N VAL A 171 3.63 -32.06 -34.62
CA VAL A 171 3.21 -30.83 -33.95
C VAL A 171 4.14 -29.71 -34.35
N THR A 172 3.57 -28.59 -34.79
CA THR A 172 4.31 -27.40 -35.21
C THR A 172 4.03 -26.25 -34.25
N ASP A 173 5.04 -25.45 -33.95
CA ASP A 173 4.93 -24.26 -33.12
C ASP A 173 5.72 -23.12 -33.75
N VAL A 174 5.23 -21.89 -33.65
CA VAL A 174 5.88 -20.71 -34.23
C VAL A 174 6.11 -19.70 -33.12
N VAL A 175 7.38 -19.43 -32.85
CA VAL A 175 7.82 -18.54 -31.78
C VAL A 175 8.21 -17.18 -32.38
N ASP A 176 7.54 -16.13 -31.93
CA ASP A 176 7.87 -14.74 -32.29
C ASP A 176 9.10 -14.27 -31.51
N LEU A 177 10.12 -13.79 -32.22
CA LEU A 177 11.41 -13.35 -31.67
C LEU A 177 11.48 -11.84 -31.43
N ARG A 178 10.44 -11.09 -31.84
CA ARG A 178 10.39 -9.64 -31.68
C ARG A 178 10.28 -9.24 -30.22
N VAL A 179 10.54 -7.96 -29.97
CA VAL A 179 10.34 -7.37 -28.64
C VAL A 179 8.85 -7.36 -28.31
N GLN A 180 8.52 -7.89 -27.15
CA GLN A 180 7.17 -8.02 -26.60
C GLN A 180 7.09 -7.28 -25.26
N SER A 181 5.94 -6.69 -24.98
CA SER A 181 5.64 -6.05 -23.70
C SER A 181 4.80 -6.97 -22.84
N VAL A 182 5.15 -7.08 -21.55
CA VAL A 182 4.36 -7.74 -20.52
C VAL A 182 3.99 -6.71 -19.47
N GLU A 183 2.69 -6.59 -19.18
CA GLU A 183 2.17 -5.62 -18.21
C GLU A 183 1.60 -6.31 -16.98
N VAL A 184 1.98 -5.83 -15.80
CA VAL A 184 1.39 -6.21 -14.52
C VAL A 184 0.61 -5.00 -14.02
N SER A 185 -0.71 -5.11 -14.05
CA SER A 185 -1.61 -4.02 -13.70
C SER A 185 -2.31 -4.25 -12.38
N GLY A 186 -2.24 -3.24 -11.53
CA GLY A 186 -3.10 -3.10 -10.37
C GLY A 186 -2.76 -4.00 -9.21
N GLN A 187 -1.47 -4.33 -9.04
CA GLN A 187 -1.04 -5.24 -7.98
C GLN A 187 -1.03 -4.53 -6.63
N GLU A 188 -1.90 -4.98 -5.72
CA GLU A 188 -1.93 -4.49 -4.34
C GLU A 188 -0.83 -5.16 -3.50
N LEU A 189 -0.08 -4.33 -2.78
CA LEU A 189 1.11 -4.70 -2.03
C LEU A 189 1.23 -3.88 -0.76
N LEU A 190 2.01 -4.41 0.17
CA LEU A 190 2.32 -3.76 1.42
C LEU A 190 3.82 -3.42 1.47
N THR A 191 4.13 -2.16 1.78
CA THR A 191 5.50 -1.70 2.05
C THR A 191 6.02 -2.22 3.38
N ARG A 192 7.31 -2.04 3.66
CA ARG A 192 7.96 -2.43 4.93
C ARG A 192 7.31 -1.81 6.16
N ASP A 193 6.85 -0.56 6.04
CA ASP A 193 6.13 0.22 7.06
C ASP A 193 4.62 -0.05 7.06
N LYS A 194 4.19 -1.16 6.45
CA LYS A 194 2.79 -1.63 6.43
C LYS A 194 1.83 -0.66 5.72
N VAL A 195 2.29 0.11 4.74
CA VAL A 195 1.44 0.96 3.90
C VAL A 195 0.96 0.17 2.70
N SER A 196 -0.36 0.13 2.49
CA SER A 196 -0.95 -0.48 1.30
C SER A 196 -0.77 0.44 0.10
N LEU A 197 -0.35 -0.12 -1.02
CA LEU A 197 -0.21 0.58 -2.29
C LEU A 197 -0.54 -0.34 -3.46
N ARG A 198 -0.93 0.25 -4.58
CA ARG A 198 -1.25 -0.45 -5.83
C ARG A 198 -0.25 -0.03 -6.90
N VAL A 199 0.47 -0.99 -7.46
CA VAL A 199 1.54 -0.73 -8.45
C VAL A 199 1.15 -1.29 -9.81
N ASN A 200 1.44 -0.48 -10.83
CA ASN A 200 1.44 -0.90 -12.23
C ASN A 200 2.88 -0.90 -12.73
N LEU A 201 3.31 -1.93 -13.46
CA LEU A 201 4.61 -1.97 -14.12
C LEU A 201 4.52 -2.65 -15.49
N ALA A 202 5.49 -2.36 -16.34
CA ALA A 202 5.70 -3.06 -17.59
C ALA A 202 7.14 -3.52 -17.73
N ALA A 203 7.31 -4.60 -18.48
CA ALA A 203 8.60 -5.13 -18.87
C ALA A 203 8.63 -5.38 -20.37
N SER A 204 9.80 -5.17 -20.97
CA SER A 204 10.05 -5.55 -22.36
C SER A 204 10.96 -6.77 -22.39
N MET A 205 10.59 -7.76 -23.21
CA MET A 205 11.37 -8.97 -23.41
C MET A 205 11.46 -9.34 -24.88
N ARG A 206 12.39 -10.23 -25.22
CA ARG A 206 12.41 -10.95 -26.49
C ARG A 206 12.85 -12.38 -26.27
N VAL A 207 12.47 -13.28 -27.18
CA VAL A 207 12.97 -14.65 -27.18
C VAL A 207 14.25 -14.68 -28.01
N THR A 208 15.36 -15.14 -27.43
CA THR A 208 16.66 -15.28 -28.10
C THR A 208 16.95 -16.72 -28.50
N ASP A 209 16.31 -17.69 -27.83
CA ASP A 209 16.42 -19.11 -28.15
C ASP A 209 15.03 -19.77 -28.01
N ALA A 210 14.37 -19.95 -29.14
CA ALA A 210 13.03 -20.54 -29.22
C ALA A 210 13.00 -21.99 -28.73
N VAL A 211 14.08 -22.75 -28.92
CA VAL A 211 14.16 -24.15 -28.50
C VAL A 211 14.27 -24.23 -26.98
N ALA A 212 15.20 -23.47 -26.38
CA ALA A 212 15.34 -23.42 -24.92
C ALA A 212 14.06 -22.91 -24.25
N MET A 213 13.42 -21.90 -24.84
CA MET A 213 12.14 -21.38 -24.35
C MET A 213 11.07 -22.46 -24.38
N ARG A 214 10.79 -23.07 -25.54
CA ARG A 214 9.69 -24.02 -25.71
C ARG A 214 9.85 -25.33 -24.92
N THR A 215 11.08 -25.76 -24.68
CA THR A 215 11.39 -27.01 -23.96
C THR A 215 11.42 -26.84 -22.44
N ARG A 216 11.62 -25.61 -21.95
CA ARG A 216 11.75 -25.33 -20.50
C ARG A 216 10.60 -24.52 -19.94
N VAL A 217 9.88 -23.77 -20.78
CA VAL A 217 8.80 -22.87 -20.42
C VAL A 217 7.62 -23.07 -21.38
N ALA A 218 6.40 -23.19 -20.85
CA ALA A 218 5.22 -23.37 -21.69
C ALA A 218 4.91 -22.12 -22.53
N LYS A 219 4.97 -20.94 -21.90
CA LYS A 219 4.76 -19.62 -22.53
C LYS A 219 5.67 -18.58 -21.89
N ALA A 220 6.51 -17.93 -22.69
CA ALA A 220 7.46 -16.92 -22.20
C ALA A 220 6.78 -15.76 -21.46
N GLY A 221 5.68 -15.24 -22.02
CA GLY A 221 4.92 -14.12 -21.44
C GLY A 221 4.35 -14.44 -20.06
N ASP A 222 3.69 -15.59 -19.92
CA ASP A 222 3.09 -16.02 -18.65
C ASP A 222 4.14 -16.26 -17.57
N TYR A 223 5.29 -16.84 -17.95
CA TYR A 223 6.40 -17.06 -17.03
C TYR A 223 7.01 -15.74 -16.56
N LEU A 224 7.29 -14.81 -17.49
CA LEU A 224 7.79 -13.48 -17.17
C LEU A 224 6.81 -12.70 -16.30
N TYR A 225 5.50 -12.76 -16.61
CA TYR A 225 4.45 -12.13 -15.81
C TYR A 225 4.49 -12.58 -14.36
N ARG A 226 4.65 -13.89 -14.11
CA ARG A 226 4.77 -14.44 -12.76
C ARG A 226 6.04 -13.98 -12.04
N GLU A 227 7.20 -13.99 -12.72
CA GLU A 227 8.45 -13.52 -12.11
C GLU A 227 8.42 -12.01 -11.81
N LEU A 228 7.76 -11.21 -12.65
CA LEU A 228 7.53 -9.79 -12.36
C LEU A 228 6.72 -9.59 -11.08
N HIS A 229 5.69 -10.39 -10.83
CA HIS A 229 4.92 -10.36 -9.58
C HIS A 229 5.80 -10.66 -8.36
N TYR A 230 6.65 -11.69 -8.43
CA TYR A 230 7.55 -12.04 -7.33
C TYR A 230 8.61 -10.96 -7.08
N GLY A 231 9.24 -10.46 -8.15
CA GLY A 231 10.22 -9.38 -8.07
C GLY A 231 9.62 -8.10 -7.48
N LEU A 232 8.43 -7.71 -7.94
CA LEU A 232 7.71 -6.55 -7.44
C LEU A 232 7.38 -6.68 -5.96
N ARG A 233 6.81 -7.81 -5.52
CA ARG A 233 6.47 -8.04 -4.10
C ARG A 233 7.71 -7.95 -3.22
N ARG A 234 8.80 -8.61 -3.63
CA ARG A 234 10.07 -8.58 -2.90
C ARG A 234 10.63 -7.17 -2.77
N ALA A 235 10.62 -6.40 -3.86
CA ALA A 235 11.19 -5.05 -3.88
C ALA A 235 10.36 -4.04 -3.06
N VAL A 236 9.04 -4.11 -3.14
CA VAL A 236 8.13 -3.23 -2.39
C VAL A 236 8.16 -3.54 -0.89
N SER A 237 8.11 -4.82 -0.50
CA SER A 237 8.10 -5.19 0.93
C SER A 237 9.42 -4.93 1.65
N ALA A 238 10.51 -4.70 0.91
CA ALA A 238 11.83 -4.38 1.47
C ALA A 238 12.02 -2.88 1.80
N LYS A 239 11.17 -1.99 1.28
CA LYS A 239 11.32 -0.53 1.38
C LYS A 239 10.13 0.11 2.11
N THR A 240 10.37 1.23 2.80
CA THR A 240 9.28 2.08 3.35
C THR A 240 8.62 2.89 2.24
N LEU A 241 7.44 3.45 2.50
CA LEU A 241 6.74 4.30 1.53
C LEU A 241 7.62 5.46 1.06
N ASP A 242 8.22 6.20 2.00
CA ASP A 242 9.04 7.36 1.69
C ASP A 242 10.25 7.00 0.82
N ALA A 243 10.89 5.86 1.11
CA ALA A 243 12.00 5.37 0.31
C ALA A 243 11.57 4.94 -1.11
N LEU A 244 10.34 4.44 -1.27
CA LEU A 244 9.78 4.09 -2.59
C LEU A 244 9.40 5.32 -3.41
N LEU A 245 8.90 6.37 -2.76
CA LEU A 245 8.53 7.62 -3.43
C LEU A 245 9.75 8.50 -3.75
N GLY A 246 10.79 8.45 -2.92
CA GLY A 246 12.01 9.23 -3.11
C GLY A 246 12.97 8.67 -4.17
N ASP A 247 12.93 7.36 -4.45
CA ASP A 247 13.86 6.70 -5.38
C ASP A 247 13.21 5.56 -6.17
N LYS A 248 12.46 5.95 -7.20
CA LYS A 248 11.81 5.03 -8.15
C LYS A 248 12.83 4.25 -8.99
N ALA A 249 13.99 4.83 -9.29
CA ALA A 249 15.04 4.19 -10.09
C ALA A 249 15.64 2.96 -9.38
N SER A 250 15.82 3.04 -8.06
CA SER A 250 16.26 1.89 -7.25
C SER A 250 15.23 0.75 -7.26
N LEU A 251 13.93 1.06 -7.30
CA LEU A 251 12.86 0.06 -7.40
C LEU A 251 12.92 -0.67 -8.75
N ASP A 252 13.02 0.07 -9.86
CA ASP A 252 13.13 -0.50 -11.20
C ASP A 252 14.36 -1.42 -11.32
N ALA A 253 15.52 -0.97 -10.82
CA ALA A 253 16.76 -1.74 -10.83
C ALA A 253 16.66 -3.03 -10.00
N ALA A 254 16.01 -2.99 -8.83
CA ALA A 254 15.82 -4.16 -7.98
C ALA A 254 14.93 -5.22 -8.64
N ILE A 255 13.83 -4.81 -9.26
CA ILE A 255 12.92 -5.72 -9.97
C ILE A 255 13.62 -6.28 -11.21
N PHE A 256 14.26 -5.43 -12.01
CA PHE A 256 15.00 -5.85 -13.20
C PHE A 256 16.08 -6.88 -12.87
N GLY A 257 16.89 -6.64 -11.84
CA GLY A 257 17.95 -7.55 -11.41
C GLY A 257 17.42 -8.92 -10.99
N TYR A 258 16.32 -8.96 -10.22
CA TYR A 258 15.65 -10.21 -9.84
C TYR A 258 15.16 -10.97 -11.07
N VAL A 259 14.35 -10.32 -11.91
CA VAL A 259 13.68 -10.97 -13.03
C VAL A 259 14.69 -11.46 -14.07
N ARG A 260 15.72 -10.66 -14.38
CA ARG A 260 16.80 -11.05 -15.29
C ARG A 260 17.53 -12.30 -14.80
N GLY A 261 17.73 -12.43 -13.50
CA GLY A 261 18.29 -13.64 -12.88
C GLY A 261 17.36 -14.85 -13.03
N SER A 262 16.06 -14.67 -12.75
CA SER A 262 15.06 -15.75 -12.80
C SER A 262 14.83 -16.32 -14.20
N VAL A 263 14.93 -15.50 -15.25
CA VAL A 263 14.68 -15.95 -16.64
C VAL A 263 15.94 -16.38 -17.39
N SER A 264 17.12 -16.25 -16.76
CA SER A 264 18.39 -16.62 -17.38
C SER A 264 18.43 -18.11 -17.73
N GLY A 265 18.85 -18.44 -18.95
CA GLY A 265 18.93 -19.82 -19.45
C GLY A 265 17.60 -20.41 -19.94
N PHE A 266 16.50 -19.65 -19.95
CA PHE A 266 15.22 -20.07 -20.54
C PHE A 266 15.02 -19.56 -21.98
N GLY A 267 16.06 -19.01 -22.61
CA GLY A 267 15.95 -18.42 -23.96
C GLY A 267 15.15 -17.11 -24.00
N ILE A 268 14.93 -16.47 -22.85
CA ILE A 268 14.21 -15.20 -22.70
C ILE A 268 15.21 -14.13 -22.26
N GLU A 269 15.23 -13.00 -22.96
CA GLU A 269 16.00 -11.82 -22.60
C GLU A 269 15.05 -10.69 -22.18
N VAL A 270 15.25 -10.15 -20.97
CA VAL A 270 14.52 -8.98 -20.46
C VAL A 270 15.35 -7.75 -20.75
N LEU A 271 14.79 -6.83 -21.55
CA LEU A 271 15.44 -5.61 -22.00
C LEU A 271 15.27 -4.46 -21.01
N GLY A 272 14.18 -4.46 -20.26
CA GLY A 272 13.90 -3.45 -19.25
C GLY A 272 12.66 -3.75 -18.43
N VAL A 273 12.61 -3.17 -17.23
CA VAL A 273 11.44 -3.15 -16.35
C VAL A 273 11.26 -1.71 -15.88
N GLY A 274 10.04 -1.21 -15.91
CA GLY A 274 9.71 0.12 -15.41
C GLY A 274 8.37 0.11 -14.69
N VAL A 275 8.36 0.66 -13.47
CA VAL A 275 7.12 0.96 -12.76
C VAL A 275 6.41 2.11 -13.45
N LYS A 276 5.18 1.88 -13.92
CA LYS A 276 4.33 2.91 -14.52
C LYS A 276 3.83 3.85 -13.42
N ASP A 277 3.02 3.31 -12.51
CA ASP A 277 2.33 4.08 -11.47
C ASP A 277 2.40 3.42 -10.10
N VAL A 278 2.46 4.24 -9.05
CA VAL A 278 2.30 3.83 -7.65
C VAL A 278 1.12 4.61 -7.07
N ILE A 279 0.00 3.91 -6.94
CA ILE A 279 -1.29 4.46 -6.48
C ILE A 279 -1.43 4.15 -5.00
N LEU A 280 -1.61 5.18 -4.16
CA LEU A 280 -1.98 4.98 -2.75
C LEU A 280 -3.50 4.94 -2.60
N PRO A 281 -4.04 4.21 -1.61
CA PRO A 281 -5.47 4.22 -1.31
C PRO A 281 -5.98 5.65 -1.10
N GLY A 282 -7.00 6.03 -1.87
CA GLY A 282 -7.44 7.43 -2.08
C GLY A 282 -7.96 8.20 -0.86
N GLY A 283 -7.94 7.64 0.34
CA GLY A 283 -8.44 8.31 1.54
C GLY A 283 -7.40 9.14 2.32
N MET A 284 -6.09 8.96 2.05
CA MET A 284 -5.02 9.50 2.92
C MET A 284 -4.22 10.64 2.26
N ARG A 285 -3.92 10.56 0.95
CA ARG A 285 -3.15 11.60 0.24
C ARG A 285 -3.89 12.93 0.15
N ASP A 286 -5.16 12.94 -0.25
CA ASP A 286 -5.88 14.20 -0.47
C ASP A 286 -6.08 14.96 0.84
N ALA A 287 -6.37 14.28 1.94
CA ALA A 287 -6.55 14.92 3.24
C ALA A 287 -5.24 15.46 3.82
N VAL A 288 -4.13 14.72 3.71
CA VAL A 288 -2.82 15.15 4.24
C VAL A 288 -2.25 16.30 3.41
N VAL A 289 -2.25 16.19 2.07
CA VAL A 289 -1.76 17.25 1.18
C VAL A 289 -2.64 18.50 1.29
N GLN A 290 -3.96 18.37 1.43
CA GLN A 290 -4.82 19.52 1.69
C GLN A 290 -4.59 20.11 3.08
N ALA A 291 -4.42 19.30 4.12
CA ALA A 291 -4.12 19.80 5.47
C ALA A 291 -2.80 20.59 5.49
N GLU A 292 -1.77 20.11 4.78
CA GLU A 292 -0.51 20.84 4.61
C GLU A 292 -0.71 22.14 3.83
N LYS A 293 -1.46 22.14 2.73
CA LYS A 293 -1.75 23.38 1.97
C LYS A 293 -2.49 24.42 2.82
N HIS A 294 -3.49 24.01 3.61
CA HIS A 294 -4.19 24.93 4.50
C HIS A 294 -3.30 25.44 5.64
N ALA A 295 -2.42 24.59 6.19
CA ALA A 295 -1.45 25.04 7.20
C ALA A 295 -0.46 26.06 6.63
N HIS A 296 0.05 25.85 5.40
CA HIS A 296 0.90 26.83 4.72
C HIS A 296 0.18 28.15 4.46
N ALA A 297 -1.07 28.12 4.00
CA ALA A 297 -1.87 29.33 3.81
C ALA A 297 -2.04 30.11 5.11
N GLN A 298 -2.40 29.42 6.20
CA GLN A 298 -2.56 30.03 7.53
C GLN A 298 -1.25 30.66 8.04
N LEU A 299 -0.09 30.03 7.79
CA LEU A 299 1.22 30.62 8.11
C LEU A 299 1.52 31.89 7.32
N HIS A 300 1.18 31.91 6.02
CA HIS A 300 1.32 33.10 5.19
C HIS A 300 0.41 34.23 5.67
N ASP A 301 -0.84 33.93 6.02
CA ASP A 301 -1.80 34.89 6.55
C ASP A 301 -1.32 35.52 7.86
N ILE A 302 -0.77 34.71 8.78
CA ILE A 302 -0.15 35.20 10.03
C ILE A 302 1.04 36.11 9.72
N ALA A 303 1.95 35.68 8.85
CA ALA A 303 3.15 36.43 8.51
C ALA A 303 2.85 37.75 7.76
N ALA A 304 1.68 37.87 7.11
CA ALA A 304 1.25 39.08 6.42
C ALA A 304 0.72 40.17 7.38
N VAL A 305 0.48 39.86 8.65
CA VAL A 305 0.02 40.84 9.64
C VAL A 305 1.15 41.83 9.97
N PRO A 306 0.98 43.16 9.85
CA PRO A 306 2.11 44.11 9.86
C PRO A 306 2.97 44.14 11.13
N PHE A 307 2.40 43.79 12.28
CA PHE A 307 3.11 43.78 13.56
C PHE A 307 3.68 42.39 13.91
N VAL A 308 3.44 41.37 13.09
CA VAL A 308 4.07 40.05 13.22
C VAL A 308 5.47 40.12 12.61
N GLY A 309 6.48 39.66 13.34
CA GLY A 309 7.85 39.64 12.85
C GLY A 309 8.90 39.63 13.97
N PRO A 310 10.18 39.42 13.62
CA PRO A 310 10.75 39.54 12.28
C PRO A 310 10.46 38.38 11.30
N TRP A 311 10.14 37.18 11.81
CA TRP A 311 9.64 36.04 11.01
C TRP A 311 8.77 35.13 11.89
N VAL A 312 7.93 34.29 11.28
CA VAL A 312 7.19 33.23 11.99
C VAL A 312 8.03 31.97 11.96
N THR A 313 8.18 31.28 13.10
CA THR A 313 8.88 29.98 13.13
C THR A 313 7.87 28.85 13.11
N VAL A 314 8.20 27.80 12.35
CA VAL A 314 7.37 26.61 12.15
C VAL A 314 8.10 25.40 12.70
N MET A 315 7.48 24.70 13.63
CA MET A 315 8.03 23.48 14.22
C MET A 315 7.69 22.25 13.33
N PRO A 316 8.50 21.18 13.35
CA PRO A 316 8.24 19.97 12.54
C PRO A 316 6.87 19.30 12.74
N ASP A 317 6.25 19.52 13.89
CA ASP A 317 4.93 19.05 14.27
C ASP A 317 3.78 19.94 13.75
N VAL A 318 4.06 20.96 12.93
CA VAL A 318 3.05 21.91 12.43
C VAL A 318 1.82 21.25 11.78
N HIS A 319 0.64 21.75 12.10
CA HIS A 319 -0.60 21.38 11.42
C HIS A 319 -1.66 22.47 11.54
N LEU A 320 -2.74 22.31 10.78
CA LEU A 320 -3.87 23.25 10.76
C LEU A 320 -4.49 23.40 12.15
N GLY A 321 -4.57 24.65 12.63
CA GLY A 321 -5.24 25.00 13.88
C GLY A 321 -6.41 25.95 13.67
N LYS A 322 -7.07 26.32 14.78
CA LYS A 322 -8.17 27.30 14.76
C LYS A 322 -7.58 28.70 14.92
N GLY A 323 -7.64 29.52 13.87
CA GLY A 323 -7.07 30.87 13.83
C GLY A 323 -5.59 30.90 13.49
N ALA A 324 -4.75 30.17 14.24
CA ALA A 324 -3.35 29.96 13.88
C ALA A 324 -2.96 28.47 13.91
N THR A 325 -1.87 28.15 13.21
CA THR A 325 -1.33 26.79 13.15
C THR A 325 -0.81 26.36 14.51
N VAL A 326 -1.05 25.09 14.87
CA VAL A 326 -0.39 24.47 16.01
C VAL A 326 0.99 24.01 15.53
N GLY A 327 2.02 24.11 16.37
CA GLY A 327 3.42 23.95 15.98
C GLY A 327 4.02 25.23 15.42
N SER A 328 3.60 26.41 15.90
CA SER A 328 4.11 27.70 15.43
C SER A 328 4.56 28.60 16.59
N VAL A 329 5.56 29.43 16.30
CA VAL A 329 6.04 30.50 17.18
C VAL A 329 5.86 31.81 16.46
N ILE A 330 5.00 32.66 17.01
CA ILE A 330 4.48 33.87 16.37
C ILE A 330 4.95 35.08 17.20
N PRO A 331 6.03 35.76 16.77
CA PRO A 331 6.49 36.98 17.43
C PRO A 331 5.66 38.18 16.96
N THR A 332 5.33 39.06 17.90
CA THR A 332 4.52 40.26 17.65
C THR A 332 5.11 41.49 18.34
N ARG A 333 5.03 42.64 17.67
CA ARG A 333 5.44 43.95 18.20
C ARG A 333 4.25 44.68 18.80
N GLY A 334 4.19 44.71 20.13
CA GLY A 334 3.17 45.49 20.86
C GLY A 334 1.73 45.07 20.56
N ALA A 335 1.49 43.81 20.23
CA ALA A 335 0.16 43.26 19.98
C ALA A 335 0.06 41.80 20.44
N ILE A 336 -1.14 41.31 20.76
CA ILE A 336 -1.39 39.88 21.01
C ILE A 336 -2.55 39.44 20.14
N ILE A 337 -2.42 38.28 19.50
CA ILE A 337 -3.49 37.63 18.73
C ILE A 337 -4.06 36.51 19.62
N PRO A 338 -5.24 36.65 20.26
CA PRO A 338 -5.74 35.64 21.20
C PRO A 338 -5.94 34.26 20.58
N ALA A 339 -6.34 34.20 19.31
CA ALA A 339 -6.49 32.94 18.59
C ALA A 339 -5.16 32.21 18.39
N ALA A 340 -4.05 32.95 18.33
CA ALA A 340 -2.70 32.39 18.24
C ALA A 340 -2.18 31.85 19.58
N VAL A 341 -2.70 32.30 20.73
CA VAL A 341 -2.43 31.63 22.02
C VAL A 341 -3.16 30.29 22.08
N GLY A 342 -4.26 30.18 21.34
CA GLY A 342 -5.13 29.02 21.29
C GLY A 342 -6.27 29.08 22.29
N VAL A 343 -7.32 28.29 22.03
CA VAL A 343 -8.47 28.20 22.95
C VAL A 343 -8.09 27.52 24.26
N ASP A 344 -7.12 26.61 24.24
CA ASP A 344 -6.75 25.77 25.38
C ASP A 344 -5.56 26.37 26.15
N ILE A 345 -5.77 27.54 26.74
CA ILE A 345 -4.74 28.31 27.45
C ILE A 345 -4.19 27.52 28.65
N GLY A 346 -2.85 27.61 28.85
CA GLY A 346 -2.16 27.03 30.00
C GLY A 346 -1.86 25.54 29.87
N TYR A 347 -2.21 24.93 28.74
CA TYR A 347 -1.81 23.56 28.43
C TYR A 347 -0.30 23.37 28.55
N GLY A 348 0.08 22.20 29.04
CA GLY A 348 1.45 21.88 29.35
C GLY A 348 1.62 20.45 29.81
N MET A 349 2.86 20.09 30.07
CA MET A 349 3.27 18.76 30.46
C MET A 349 4.07 18.81 31.74
N ALA A 350 3.98 17.74 32.53
CA ALA A 350 4.80 17.53 33.70
C ALA A 350 5.40 16.13 33.68
N ALA A 351 6.67 15.98 34.03
CA ALA A 351 7.33 14.68 34.15
C ALA A 351 8.21 14.62 35.40
N VAL A 352 8.18 13.50 36.12
CA VAL A 352 9.06 13.24 37.28
C VAL A 352 9.70 11.87 37.17
N ARG A 353 11.00 11.81 37.46
CA ARG A 353 11.74 10.56 37.61
C ARG A 353 11.58 10.01 39.02
N THR A 354 11.30 8.72 39.15
CA THR A 354 11.27 8.03 40.45
C THR A 354 12.58 7.25 40.67
N MET A 355 12.82 6.81 41.90
CA MET A 355 13.91 5.87 42.19
C MET A 355 13.56 4.40 41.87
N LEU A 356 12.36 4.12 41.35
CA LEU A 356 11.96 2.78 40.92
C LEU A 356 12.65 2.40 39.61
N ARG A 357 12.86 1.10 39.43
CA ARG A 357 13.30 0.46 38.20
C ARG A 357 12.19 -0.41 37.61
N ALA A 358 12.36 -0.86 36.36
CA ALA A 358 11.42 -1.76 35.69
C ALA A 358 11.08 -3.00 36.54
N ASN A 359 12.06 -3.59 37.23
CA ASN A 359 11.87 -4.77 38.07
C ASN A 359 11.09 -4.51 39.37
N ASP A 360 10.88 -3.24 39.76
CA ASP A 360 10.03 -2.88 40.89
C ASP A 360 8.55 -2.78 40.48
N LEU A 361 8.26 -2.81 39.18
CA LEU A 361 6.90 -2.83 38.64
C LEU A 361 6.37 -4.27 38.58
N PRO A 362 5.07 -4.49 38.84
CA PRO A 362 4.47 -5.81 38.69
C PRO A 362 4.35 -6.20 37.21
N ASP A 363 4.38 -7.50 36.91
CA ASP A 363 4.18 -8.04 35.56
C ASP A 363 2.84 -7.60 34.95
N ASN A 364 1.81 -7.47 35.78
CA ASN A 364 0.49 -6.99 35.37
C ASN A 364 0.21 -5.58 35.89
N LEU A 365 0.28 -4.61 34.97
CA LEU A 365 0.07 -3.20 35.25
C LEU A 365 -1.40 -2.77 35.26
N ALA A 366 -2.35 -3.65 34.91
CA ALA A 366 -3.76 -3.28 34.76
C ALA A 366 -4.39 -2.77 36.06
N GLN A 367 -3.99 -3.34 37.20
CA GLN A 367 -4.44 -2.89 38.52
C GLN A 367 -3.89 -1.51 38.86
N LEU A 368 -2.62 -1.24 38.53
CA LEU A 368 -2.01 0.07 38.73
C LEU A 368 -2.71 1.13 37.86
N ARG A 369 -2.90 0.85 36.57
CA ARG A 369 -3.65 1.71 35.64
C ARG A 369 -5.04 2.04 36.18
N SER A 370 -5.78 1.01 36.59
CA SER A 370 -7.16 1.15 37.08
C SER A 370 -7.26 1.92 38.40
N SER A 371 -6.24 1.83 39.27
CA SER A 371 -6.15 2.64 40.50
C SER A 371 -5.93 4.11 40.18
N ILE A 372 -5.01 4.40 39.25
CA ILE A 372 -4.71 5.77 38.82
C ILE A 372 -5.92 6.39 38.13
N GLU A 373 -6.60 5.67 37.24
CA GLU A 373 -7.84 6.14 36.58
C GLU A 373 -8.95 6.48 37.57
N ARG A 374 -9.01 5.78 38.71
CA ARG A 374 -9.97 6.07 39.78
C ARG A 374 -9.58 7.30 40.59
N SER A 375 -8.28 7.47 40.85
CA SER A 375 -7.74 8.56 41.67
C SER A 375 -7.63 9.89 40.90
N VAL A 376 -7.40 9.81 39.59
CA VAL A 376 -7.35 10.93 38.65
C VAL A 376 -8.43 10.75 37.58
N PRO A 377 -9.65 11.25 37.81
CA PRO A 377 -10.77 11.07 36.91
C PRO A 377 -10.49 11.46 35.46
N VAL A 378 -10.99 10.64 34.54
CA VAL A 378 -10.76 10.77 33.09
C VAL A 378 -12.06 11.12 32.36
N GLY A 379 -11.93 11.78 31.20
CA GLY A 379 -13.06 12.07 30.31
C GLY A 379 -13.92 13.27 30.69
N ASN A 380 -14.94 13.54 29.86
CA ASN A 380 -15.79 14.73 29.96
C ASN A 380 -17.20 14.42 30.50
N GLY A 381 -17.51 13.15 30.77
CA GLY A 381 -18.82 12.68 31.20
C GLY A 381 -18.98 12.55 32.72
N ARG A 382 -20.07 11.90 33.14
CA ARG A 382 -20.36 11.60 34.55
C ARG A 382 -19.19 10.78 35.15
N GLY A 383 -18.62 11.29 36.24
CA GLY A 383 -17.47 10.68 36.90
C GLY A 383 -16.10 11.21 36.44
N GLY A 384 -16.03 12.15 35.49
CA GLY A 384 -14.79 12.82 35.07
C GLY A 384 -14.46 14.11 35.83
N GLU A 385 -15.15 14.36 36.94
CA GLU A 385 -15.02 15.53 37.81
C GLU A 385 -14.72 15.06 39.25
N HIS A 386 -13.89 15.80 39.99
CA HIS A 386 -13.53 15.49 41.37
C HIS A 386 -13.55 16.78 42.20
N ARG A 387 -14.25 16.78 43.34
CA ARG A 387 -14.35 17.94 44.23
C ARG A 387 -13.33 18.00 45.36
N THR A 388 -12.45 17.01 45.46
CA THR A 388 -11.46 16.94 46.53
C THR A 388 -10.11 17.20 45.91
N LEU A 389 -9.30 18.05 46.52
CA LEU A 389 -7.90 18.23 46.16
C LEU A 389 -7.01 17.51 47.18
N PRO A 390 -5.79 17.11 46.82
CA PRO A 390 -4.82 16.74 47.84
C PRO A 390 -4.56 17.95 48.77
N ASP A 391 -4.53 17.75 50.09
CA ASP A 391 -4.42 18.84 51.10
C ASP A 391 -3.24 19.80 50.82
N SER A 392 -2.11 19.25 50.36
CA SER A 392 -0.94 20.05 49.99
C SER A 392 -1.20 20.99 48.81
N THR A 393 -2.07 20.61 47.88
CA THR A 393 -2.43 21.42 46.70
C THR A 393 -3.41 22.52 47.09
N GLU A 394 -4.40 22.21 47.91
CA GLU A 394 -5.35 23.22 48.40
C GLU A 394 -4.63 24.35 49.14
N THR A 395 -3.67 23.99 50.01
CA THR A 395 -2.83 24.97 50.71
C THR A 395 -2.01 25.83 49.75
N ARG A 396 -1.38 25.23 48.71
CA ARG A 396 -0.60 25.97 47.71
C ARG A 396 -1.48 26.93 46.91
N ILE A 397 -2.64 26.48 46.44
CA ILE A 397 -3.59 27.32 45.71
C ILE A 397 -4.04 28.51 46.59
N ALA A 398 -4.37 28.28 47.86
CA ALA A 398 -4.76 29.35 48.77
C ALA A 398 -3.66 30.40 49.00
N GLN A 399 -2.38 29.97 49.00
CA GLN A 399 -1.22 30.84 49.21
C GLN A 399 -0.69 31.50 47.92
N SER A 400 -1.08 30.99 46.75
CA SER A 400 -0.57 31.44 45.44
C SER A 400 -1.13 32.79 44.95
N GLY A 401 -2.20 33.30 45.57
CA GLY A 401 -2.91 34.47 45.05
C GLY A 401 -3.86 34.18 43.88
N LEU A 402 -3.95 32.93 43.42
CA LEU A 402 -4.78 32.52 42.27
C LEU A 402 -6.26 32.82 42.47
N VAL A 403 -6.78 32.66 43.70
CA VAL A 403 -8.19 32.91 44.01
C VAL A 403 -8.52 34.40 43.87
N GLN A 404 -7.69 35.27 44.44
CA GLN A 404 -7.87 36.73 44.38
C GLN A 404 -7.77 37.24 42.94
N ARG A 405 -6.79 36.74 42.16
CA ARG A 405 -6.63 37.08 40.74
C ARG A 405 -7.84 36.63 39.92
N LEU A 406 -8.35 35.42 40.17
CA LEU A 406 -9.56 34.91 39.52
C LEU A 406 -10.78 35.78 39.82
N ASP A 407 -10.96 36.20 41.07
CA ASP A 407 -12.07 37.06 41.46
C ASP A 407 -11.99 38.45 40.82
N ALA A 408 -10.80 39.04 40.70
CA ALA A 408 -10.60 40.27 39.94
C ALA A 408 -11.02 40.12 38.46
N ILE A 409 -10.58 39.03 37.82
CA ILE A 409 -10.94 38.71 36.44
C ILE A 409 -12.47 38.53 36.29
N LYS A 410 -13.14 37.85 37.23
CA LYS A 410 -14.60 37.66 37.21
C LYS A 410 -15.37 38.97 37.38
N GLN A 411 -14.86 39.88 38.20
CA GLN A 411 -15.48 41.18 38.42
C GLN A 411 -15.46 42.02 37.14
N GLN A 412 -14.35 41.97 36.39
CA GLN A 412 -14.18 42.63 35.09
C GLN A 412 -14.98 41.93 33.98
N HIS A 413 -14.95 40.59 33.96
CA HIS A 413 -15.48 39.77 32.87
C HIS A 413 -16.62 38.84 33.33
N LYS A 414 -17.75 39.43 33.73
CA LYS A 414 -18.93 38.70 34.26
C LYS A 414 -19.51 37.62 33.33
N ARG A 415 -19.21 37.65 32.03
CA ARG A 415 -19.62 36.65 31.03
C ARG A 415 -18.82 35.34 31.13
N ILE A 416 -17.67 35.33 31.80
CA ILE A 416 -16.85 34.12 31.98
C ILE A 416 -17.46 33.28 33.10
N ARG A 417 -17.99 32.10 32.74
CA ARG A 417 -18.67 31.18 33.66
C ARG A 417 -17.74 30.03 34.03
N ILE A 418 -17.17 30.07 35.23
CA ILE A 418 -16.19 29.08 35.72
C ILE A 418 -16.77 28.09 36.74
N ASP A 419 -18.07 27.85 36.68
CA ASP A 419 -18.83 27.08 37.69
C ASP A 419 -18.30 25.63 37.89
N LYS A 420 -17.46 25.14 36.96
CA LYS A 420 -16.86 23.81 36.99
C LYS A 420 -15.39 23.79 37.40
N LEU A 421 -14.75 24.94 37.64
CA LEU A 421 -13.32 24.99 37.89
C LEU A 421 -12.94 24.13 39.11
N GLU A 422 -13.65 24.30 40.22
CA GLU A 422 -13.40 23.57 41.47
C GLU A 422 -13.51 22.04 41.31
N CYS A 423 -14.40 21.55 40.45
CA CYS A 423 -14.58 20.12 40.22
C CYS A 423 -13.72 19.56 39.07
N GLN A 424 -12.90 20.40 38.43
CA GLN A 424 -12.06 20.03 37.28
C GLN A 424 -10.56 20.02 37.60
N ILE A 425 -10.12 20.68 38.67
CA ILE A 425 -8.74 20.60 39.15
C ILE A 425 -8.47 19.17 39.65
N GLY A 426 -7.28 18.63 39.36
CA GLY A 426 -6.88 17.27 39.65
C GLY A 426 -7.47 16.21 38.70
N THR A 427 -8.02 16.60 37.55
CA THR A 427 -8.67 15.67 36.60
C THR A 427 -8.04 15.69 35.20
N LEU A 428 -8.00 14.53 34.55
CA LEU A 428 -7.35 14.37 33.25
C LEU A 428 -8.19 14.91 32.08
N GLY A 429 -9.51 14.78 32.13
CA GLY A 429 -10.38 15.07 30.99
C GLY A 429 -10.16 14.17 29.76
N GLY A 430 -10.74 14.53 28.61
CA GLY A 430 -10.60 13.78 27.34
C GLY A 430 -9.74 14.51 26.30
N GLY A 431 -9.56 13.92 25.11
CA GLY A 431 -8.77 14.52 24.01
C GLY A 431 -7.32 14.04 23.99
N ASN A 432 -6.35 14.94 23.72
CA ASN A 432 -4.93 14.55 23.63
C ASN A 432 -4.24 14.40 25.00
N HIS A 433 -4.92 14.70 26.10
CA HIS A 433 -4.42 14.54 27.46
C HIS A 433 -4.07 13.09 27.79
N PHE A 434 -3.05 12.90 28.63
CA PHE A 434 -2.66 11.56 29.09
C PHE A 434 -1.98 11.61 30.46
N ILE A 435 -1.89 10.43 31.07
CA ILE A 435 -0.92 10.09 32.12
C ILE A 435 -0.18 8.85 31.62
N GLU A 436 1.14 8.88 31.67
CA GLU A 436 2.01 7.79 31.23
C GLU A 436 2.97 7.40 32.36
N ILE A 437 3.13 6.09 32.54
CA ILE A 437 4.27 5.54 33.27
C ILE A 437 5.22 5.01 32.21
N CYS A 438 6.46 5.47 32.26
CA CYS A 438 7.47 5.18 31.25
C CYS A 438 8.73 4.60 31.88
N LEU A 439 9.51 3.92 31.06
CA LEU A 439 10.87 3.49 31.37
C LEU A 439 11.84 4.28 30.49
N ASP A 440 12.90 4.82 31.08
CA ASP A 440 14.02 5.39 30.32
C ASP A 440 14.97 4.30 29.79
N GLU A 441 16.00 4.71 29.05
CA GLU A 441 17.05 3.83 28.52
C GLU A 441 17.85 3.06 29.61
N THR A 442 17.71 3.45 30.88
CA THR A 442 18.31 2.77 32.04
C THR A 442 17.28 1.98 32.86
N ASP A 443 16.09 1.77 32.32
CA ASP A 443 14.94 1.14 32.99
C ASP A 443 14.50 1.87 34.27
N ALA A 444 14.80 3.16 34.44
CA ALA A 444 14.23 3.94 35.53
C ALA A 444 12.79 4.35 35.21
N VAL A 445 11.93 4.34 36.24
CA VAL A 445 10.51 4.64 36.08
C VAL A 445 10.26 6.14 36.14
N TRP A 446 9.57 6.65 35.14
CA TRP A 446 9.10 8.01 35.01
C TRP A 446 7.58 8.07 35.06
N VAL A 447 7.04 9.15 35.63
CA VAL A 447 5.63 9.51 35.50
C VAL A 447 5.56 10.79 34.69
N MET A 448 4.78 10.76 33.62
CA MET A 448 4.56 11.91 32.74
C MET A 448 3.06 12.16 32.61
N LEU A 449 2.64 13.43 32.54
CA LEU A 449 1.25 13.78 32.29
C LEU A 449 1.15 15.02 31.41
N HIS A 450 0.06 15.09 30.66
CA HIS A 450 -0.24 16.18 29.74
C HIS A 450 -1.61 16.77 30.07
N ARG A 451 -1.63 18.02 30.55
CA ARG A 451 -2.85 18.69 31.05
C ARG A 451 -2.77 20.22 31.06
N GLY A 452 -3.88 20.86 30.65
CA GLY A 452 -4.20 22.28 30.94
C GLY A 452 -5.44 22.47 31.83
N LEU A 453 -6.20 23.56 31.65
CA LEU A 453 -7.34 23.93 32.53
C LEU A 453 -8.73 23.40 32.16
N ARG A 454 -8.81 22.27 31.45
CA ARG A 454 -10.08 21.62 31.03
C ARG A 454 -10.95 22.63 30.25
N GLY A 455 -12.25 22.65 30.52
CA GLY A 455 -13.18 23.57 29.88
C GLY A 455 -12.95 25.02 30.29
N THR A 456 -12.36 25.27 31.47
CA THR A 456 -12.09 26.63 31.93
C THR A 456 -11.10 27.36 31.02
N GLY A 457 -10.00 26.68 30.63
CA GLY A 457 -9.05 27.25 29.66
C GLY A 457 -9.73 27.61 28.34
N ASN A 458 -10.54 26.68 27.82
CA ASN A 458 -11.32 26.86 26.59
C ASN A 458 -12.26 28.07 26.63
N LEU A 459 -12.90 28.30 27.78
CA LEU A 459 -13.80 29.43 28.00
C LEU A 459 -13.05 30.75 27.99
N PHE A 460 -11.88 30.83 28.64
CA PHE A 460 -11.02 32.01 28.60
C PHE A 460 -10.59 32.33 27.17
N GLY A 461 -10.02 31.35 26.46
CA GLY A 461 -9.56 31.56 25.09
C GLY A 461 -10.70 31.98 24.16
N THR A 462 -11.82 31.28 24.19
CA THR A 462 -12.99 31.63 23.36
C THR A 462 -13.53 33.02 23.69
N TYR A 463 -13.62 33.38 24.97
CA TYR A 463 -14.11 34.68 25.39
C TYR A 463 -13.25 35.83 24.88
N PHE A 464 -11.92 35.74 25.04
CA PHE A 464 -11.02 36.81 24.60
C PHE A 464 -10.90 36.90 23.07
N ILE A 465 -11.05 35.78 22.34
CA ILE A 465 -11.17 35.82 20.87
C ILE A 465 -12.42 36.61 20.45
N GLU A 466 -13.57 36.33 21.08
CA GLU A 466 -14.81 37.07 20.77
C GLU A 466 -14.69 38.56 21.18
N ARG A 467 -14.04 38.87 22.29
CA ARG A 467 -13.76 40.26 22.70
C ARG A 467 -12.89 41.00 21.69
N ALA A 468 -11.85 40.35 21.17
CA ALA A 468 -11.01 40.91 20.14
C ALA A 468 -11.81 41.18 18.84
N ARG A 469 -12.72 40.27 18.47
CA ARG A 469 -13.66 40.49 17.34
C ARG A 469 -14.58 41.68 17.57
N GLU A 470 -15.23 41.73 18.73
CA GLU A 470 -16.11 42.83 19.14
C GLU A 470 -15.36 44.17 19.05
N GLN A 471 -14.13 44.24 19.56
CA GLN A 471 -13.31 45.46 19.53
C GLN A 471 -12.85 45.84 18.12
N LEU A 472 -12.36 44.88 17.31
CA LEU A 472 -11.88 45.16 15.96
C LEU A 472 -12.99 45.52 14.99
N ALA A 473 -14.22 45.02 15.19
CA ALA A 473 -15.37 45.36 14.34
C ALA A 473 -15.68 46.86 14.31
N HIS A 474 -15.27 47.60 15.35
CA HIS A 474 -15.44 49.05 15.46
C HIS A 474 -14.18 49.85 15.07
N ARG A 475 -13.10 49.18 14.67
CA ARG A 475 -11.81 49.80 14.35
C ARG A 475 -11.60 49.88 12.85
N VAL A 476 -11.22 51.05 12.35
CA VAL A 476 -10.71 51.19 10.98
C VAL A 476 -9.26 50.74 10.96
N LEU A 477 -8.98 49.67 10.22
CA LEU A 477 -7.62 49.15 10.02
C LEU A 477 -6.99 49.81 8.80
N GLY A 478 -5.71 50.22 8.93
CA GLY A 478 -4.92 50.74 7.80
C GLY A 478 -4.37 49.63 6.88
N PHE A 479 -4.78 48.39 7.07
CA PHE A 479 -4.35 47.22 6.33
C PHE A 479 -5.48 46.19 6.24
N HIS A 480 -5.38 45.26 5.29
CA HIS A 480 -6.31 44.15 5.16
C HIS A 480 -5.94 43.04 6.15
N LEU A 481 -6.89 42.59 6.97
CA LEU A 481 -6.71 41.44 7.84
C LEU A 481 -7.02 40.15 7.04
N PRO A 482 -6.03 39.27 6.76
CA PRO A 482 -6.22 38.13 5.86
C PRO A 482 -7.23 37.09 6.36
N ASP A 483 -7.31 36.90 7.69
CA ASP A 483 -8.26 36.01 8.34
C ASP A 483 -8.94 36.72 9.53
N LYS A 484 -10.26 36.55 9.63
CA LYS A 484 -11.10 37.09 10.71
C LYS A 484 -10.72 36.58 12.11
N ASP A 485 -10.03 35.45 12.20
CA ASP A 485 -9.58 34.86 13.45
C ASP A 485 -8.24 35.48 13.92
N LEU A 486 -7.54 36.25 13.08
CA LEU A 486 -6.31 36.98 13.43
C LEU A 486 -6.58 38.33 14.12
N VAL A 487 -7.73 38.43 14.81
CA VAL A 487 -8.06 39.57 15.64
C VAL A 487 -7.06 39.74 16.78
N PHE A 488 -6.81 40.99 17.20
CA PHE A 488 -5.69 41.31 18.09
C PHE A 488 -6.04 42.38 19.13
N PHE A 489 -5.25 42.43 20.20
CA PHE A 489 -5.22 43.54 21.14
C PHE A 489 -3.89 44.27 21.00
N MET A 490 -3.89 45.61 21.00
CA MET A 490 -2.65 46.39 20.99
C MET A 490 -2.21 46.72 22.42
N GLN A 491 -0.90 46.75 22.65
CA GLN A 491 -0.34 47.17 23.92
C GLN A 491 -0.78 48.61 24.25
N GLY A 492 -1.20 48.82 25.50
CA GLY A 492 -1.79 50.07 25.97
C GLY A 492 -3.32 50.10 25.91
N GLU A 493 -3.96 49.12 25.27
CA GLU A 493 -5.42 48.94 25.36
C GLU A 493 -5.79 48.15 26.64
N PRO A 494 -6.87 48.49 27.36
CA PRO A 494 -7.26 47.76 28.59
C PRO A 494 -7.42 46.25 28.37
N LEU A 495 -8.02 45.86 27.24
CA LEU A 495 -8.24 44.45 26.89
C LEU A 495 -6.94 43.67 26.67
N PHE A 496 -5.84 44.34 26.32
CA PHE A 496 -4.51 43.72 26.22
C PHE A 496 -4.04 43.26 27.61
N ASP A 497 -4.04 44.16 28.59
CA ASP A 497 -3.57 43.86 29.95
C ASP A 497 -4.49 42.85 30.65
N GLU A 498 -5.80 42.97 30.44
CA GLU A 498 -6.80 42.02 30.91
C GLU A 498 -6.58 40.61 30.33
N HIS A 499 -6.26 40.50 29.04
CA HIS A 499 -5.96 39.23 28.40
C HIS A 499 -4.65 38.62 28.92
N VAL A 500 -3.59 39.42 29.07
CA VAL A 500 -2.31 38.96 29.64
C VAL A 500 -2.49 38.46 31.07
N ALA A 501 -3.26 39.18 31.89
CA ALA A 501 -3.57 38.78 33.26
C ALA A 501 -4.32 37.44 33.30
N ALA A 502 -5.29 37.24 32.40
CA ALA A 502 -6.03 35.99 32.28
C ALA A 502 -5.16 34.82 31.79
N VAL A 503 -4.29 35.04 30.80
CA VAL A 503 -3.35 34.02 30.30
C VAL A 503 -2.38 33.60 31.39
N SER A 504 -1.76 34.57 32.09
CA SER A 504 -0.85 34.29 33.21
C SER A 504 -1.56 33.51 34.32
N TRP A 505 -2.78 33.92 34.70
CA TRP A 505 -3.56 33.20 35.71
C TRP A 505 -3.87 31.76 35.28
N ALA A 506 -4.18 31.58 33.99
CA ALA A 506 -4.48 30.27 33.42
C ALA A 506 -3.25 29.35 33.41
N GLN A 507 -2.06 29.89 33.12
CA GLN A 507 -0.80 29.12 33.18
C GLN A 507 -0.50 28.66 34.61
N ASP A 508 -0.55 29.57 35.58
CA ASP A 508 -0.27 29.28 36.99
C ASP A 508 -1.27 28.24 37.54
N SER A 509 -2.56 28.39 37.23
CA SER A 509 -3.58 27.43 37.64
C SER A 509 -3.43 26.07 36.96
N ALA A 510 -2.96 26.03 35.70
CA ALA A 510 -2.68 24.77 35.01
C ALA A 510 -1.49 24.02 35.61
N ARG A 511 -0.48 24.74 36.11
CA ARG A 511 0.65 24.17 36.84
C ARG A 511 0.18 23.51 38.13
N GLU A 512 -0.60 24.21 38.95
CA GLU A 512 -1.19 23.64 40.17
C GLU A 512 -2.06 22.41 39.86
N ASN A 513 -2.82 22.43 38.75
CA ASN A 513 -3.58 21.27 38.30
C ASN A 513 -2.68 20.06 37.99
N ARG A 514 -1.58 20.26 37.26
CA ARG A 514 -0.61 19.20 36.94
C ARG A 514 0.06 18.66 38.20
N GLU A 515 0.43 19.53 39.13
CA GLU A 515 1.00 19.10 40.41
C GLU A 515 0.02 18.28 41.25
N ALA A 516 -1.25 18.70 41.31
CA ALA A 516 -2.31 17.96 42.00
C ALA A 516 -2.49 16.55 41.41
N MET A 517 -2.51 16.45 40.08
CA MET A 517 -2.59 15.17 39.37
C MET A 517 -1.35 14.31 39.63
N LEU A 518 -0.15 14.89 39.57
CA LEU A 518 1.09 14.17 39.83
C LEU A 518 1.13 13.62 41.26
N ALA A 519 0.70 14.42 42.24
CA ALA A 519 0.60 13.99 43.63
C ALA A 519 -0.32 12.78 43.80
N ARG A 520 -1.48 12.76 43.12
CA ARG A 520 -2.42 11.63 43.13
C ARG A 520 -1.82 10.38 42.49
N VAL A 521 -1.18 10.52 41.32
CA VAL A 521 -0.51 9.39 40.65
C VAL A 521 0.57 8.80 41.54
N LEU A 522 1.43 9.65 42.13
CA LEU A 522 2.49 9.19 43.02
C LEU A 522 1.94 8.55 44.31
N ALA A 523 0.81 9.04 44.84
CA ALA A 523 0.15 8.41 45.99
C ALA A 523 -0.36 7.00 45.67
N GLU A 524 -1.02 6.81 44.52
CA GLU A 524 -1.47 5.49 44.06
C GLU A 524 -0.30 4.53 43.83
N MET A 525 0.80 5.02 43.23
CA MET A 525 2.03 4.25 43.05
C MET A 525 2.61 3.82 44.41
N ARG A 526 2.69 4.72 45.39
CA ARG A 526 3.21 4.38 46.74
C ARG A 526 2.33 3.38 47.49
N HIS A 527 1.04 3.31 47.18
CA HIS A 527 0.15 2.33 47.78
C HIS A 527 0.33 0.92 47.20
N ARG A 528 0.73 0.82 45.92
CA ARG A 528 0.79 -0.45 45.19
C ARG A 528 2.19 -0.99 44.91
N LEU A 529 3.21 -0.13 44.96
CA LEU A 529 4.60 -0.46 44.62
C LEU A 529 5.47 -0.44 45.88
N PRO A 530 6.69 -1.01 45.84
CA PRO A 530 7.66 -0.89 46.92
C PRO A 530 7.91 0.57 47.32
N LYS A 531 8.37 0.80 48.55
CA LYS A 531 8.66 2.16 49.02
C LYS A 531 9.73 2.81 48.13
N PHE A 532 9.41 3.99 47.60
CA PHE A 532 10.32 4.75 46.74
C PHE A 532 10.27 6.25 47.06
N GLN A 533 11.32 6.95 46.65
CA GLN A 533 11.34 8.41 46.60
C GLN A 533 11.23 8.86 45.15
N SER A 534 10.61 10.02 44.93
CA SER A 534 10.66 10.73 43.65
C SER A 534 11.88 11.64 43.64
N GLY A 535 12.62 11.65 42.54
CA GLY A 535 13.75 12.56 42.35
C GLY A 535 13.31 14.02 42.28
N ARG A 536 14.29 14.93 42.36
CA ARG A 536 14.07 16.39 42.27
C ARG A 536 13.69 16.87 40.86
N LEU A 537 13.91 16.05 39.83
CA LEU A 537 13.69 16.46 38.45
C LEU A 537 12.21 16.34 38.07
N ALA A 538 11.46 17.42 38.34
CA ALA A 538 10.15 17.67 37.76
C ALA A 538 10.33 18.65 36.58
N VAL A 539 10.17 18.16 35.34
CA VAL A 539 10.06 19.05 34.17
C VAL A 539 8.61 19.49 34.10
N ASP A 540 8.32 20.79 34.10
CA ASP A 540 6.98 21.33 33.88
C ASP A 540 7.04 22.47 32.87
N CYS A 541 6.46 22.25 31.69
CA CYS A 541 6.51 23.17 30.58
C CYS A 541 5.11 23.46 30.04
N HIS A 542 4.87 24.71 29.63
CA HIS A 542 3.67 25.09 28.86
C HIS A 542 3.96 24.99 27.36
N HIS A 543 2.91 24.81 26.57
CA HIS A 543 3.03 24.80 25.10
C HIS A 543 2.00 25.67 24.35
N ASN A 544 1.08 26.29 25.09
CA ASN A 544 0.13 27.29 24.58
C ASN A 544 0.14 28.52 25.50
N TYR A 545 0.91 29.55 25.15
CA TYR A 545 1.05 30.78 25.94
C TYR A 545 1.69 31.91 25.14
N VAL A 546 1.64 33.13 25.69
CA VAL A 546 2.36 34.30 25.19
C VAL A 546 3.20 34.91 26.30
N GLN A 547 4.42 35.33 25.97
CA GLN A 547 5.35 35.95 26.92
C GLN A 547 6.16 37.06 26.24
N LYS A 548 6.50 38.10 27.00
CA LYS A 548 7.47 39.12 26.57
C LYS A 548 8.88 38.57 26.65
N GLU A 549 9.62 38.66 25.55
CA GLU A 549 11.00 38.18 25.44
C GLU A 549 11.86 39.14 24.62
N ALA A 550 13.14 39.21 24.96
CA ALA A 550 14.11 39.98 24.18
C ALA A 550 14.81 39.07 23.16
N HIS A 551 14.69 39.39 21.88
CA HIS A 551 15.30 38.65 20.77
C HIS A 551 15.87 39.64 19.76
N GLY A 552 17.13 39.44 19.34
CA GLY A 552 17.77 40.33 18.36
C GLY A 552 17.86 41.81 18.77
N GLY A 553 17.79 42.12 20.07
CA GLY A 553 17.77 43.49 20.59
C GLY A 553 16.39 44.15 20.60
N GLU A 554 15.33 43.45 20.19
CA GLU A 554 13.94 43.93 20.24
C GLU A 554 13.16 43.22 21.37
N GLU A 555 12.26 43.95 22.05
CA GLU A 555 11.26 43.34 22.93
C GLU A 555 10.08 42.87 22.08
N LEU A 556 9.82 41.57 22.08
CA LEU A 556 8.76 40.92 21.31
C LEU A 556 7.82 40.16 22.25
N LEU A 557 6.55 40.11 21.87
CA LEU A 557 5.58 39.18 22.46
C LEU A 557 5.65 37.88 21.67
N ILE A 558 6.26 36.86 22.27
CA ILE A 558 6.43 35.54 21.69
C ILE A 558 5.23 34.68 22.07
N THR A 559 4.38 34.40 21.09
CA THR A 559 3.27 33.46 21.23
C THR A 559 3.70 32.08 20.75
N ARG A 560 3.57 31.08 21.61
CA ARG A 560 3.83 29.67 21.28
C ARG A 560 2.49 28.92 21.27
N GLN A 561 2.16 28.32 20.13
CA GLN A 561 0.98 27.47 19.98
C GLN A 561 1.43 26.08 19.58
N GLY A 562 1.31 25.10 20.49
CA GLY A 562 1.93 23.79 20.31
C GLY A 562 3.44 23.88 20.11
N ALA A 563 4.11 24.72 20.88
CA ALA A 563 5.57 24.83 20.88
C ALA A 563 6.06 25.07 22.31
N VAL A 564 7.23 24.54 22.66
CA VAL A 564 7.79 24.62 24.01
C VAL A 564 9.03 25.50 24.01
N SER A 565 9.30 26.21 25.12
CA SER A 565 10.57 26.91 25.32
C SER A 565 11.73 25.91 25.38
N ALA A 566 12.78 26.21 24.63
CA ALA A 566 14.00 25.42 24.47
C ALA A 566 15.22 26.32 24.63
N ARG A 567 15.21 27.20 25.64
CA ARG A 567 16.39 28.01 25.99
C ARG A 567 17.55 27.11 26.38
N THR A 568 18.76 27.63 26.27
CA THR A 568 19.97 26.87 26.60
C THR A 568 19.86 26.25 28.01
N ALA A 569 20.02 24.93 28.08
CA ALA A 569 19.92 24.12 29.28
C ALA A 569 18.52 24.01 29.93
N GLU A 570 17.48 24.60 29.33
CA GLU A 570 16.09 24.45 29.79
C GLU A 570 15.58 23.04 29.48
N LEU A 571 14.89 22.42 30.43
CA LEU A 571 14.33 21.09 30.24
C LEU A 571 12.94 21.16 29.61
N GLY A 572 12.70 20.28 28.64
CA GLY A 572 11.43 20.14 27.95
C GLY A 572 10.96 18.70 27.88
N ILE A 573 9.71 18.54 27.45
CA ILE A 573 9.08 17.25 27.21
C ILE A 573 8.57 17.26 25.77
N ILE A 574 8.91 16.23 25.00
CA ILE A 574 8.36 16.01 23.65
C ILE A 574 7.71 14.61 23.63
N PRO A 575 6.40 14.51 23.86
CA PRO A 575 5.68 13.26 23.88
C PRO A 575 5.40 12.76 22.46
N GLY A 576 5.36 11.45 22.33
CA GLY A 576 4.76 10.82 21.17
C GLY A 576 3.24 10.77 21.26
N SER A 577 2.69 9.80 20.54
CA SER A 577 1.32 9.30 20.69
C SER A 577 1.27 8.07 21.60
N MET A 578 0.06 7.60 21.94
CA MET A 578 -0.12 6.43 22.81
C MET A 578 0.55 5.19 22.22
N GLY A 579 1.51 4.62 22.94
CA GLY A 579 2.29 3.46 22.49
C GLY A 579 3.58 3.79 21.75
N THR A 580 3.88 5.07 21.50
CA THR A 580 5.16 5.51 20.90
C THR A 580 6.11 6.09 21.94
N ARG A 581 7.33 6.43 21.53
CA ARG A 581 8.34 7.00 22.43
C ARG A 581 8.00 8.46 22.79
N SER A 582 8.47 8.87 23.95
CA SER A 582 8.46 10.26 24.42
C SER A 582 9.87 10.65 24.84
N TYR A 583 10.20 11.94 24.91
CA TYR A 583 11.56 12.41 25.14
C TYR A 583 11.60 13.46 26.25
N ILE A 584 12.57 13.33 27.16
CA ILE A 584 13.02 14.43 28.01
C ILE A 584 14.19 15.08 27.29
N VAL A 585 14.07 16.37 27.04
CA VAL A 585 15.03 17.11 26.21
C VAL A 585 15.63 18.27 26.97
N ARG A 586 16.77 18.75 26.48
CA ARG A 586 17.44 19.96 26.90
C ARG A 586 17.51 20.93 25.73
N GLY A 587 17.05 22.17 25.93
CA GLY A 587 17.09 23.20 24.91
C GLY A 587 18.51 23.62 24.58
N LEU A 588 18.77 23.82 23.28
CA LEU A 588 20.04 24.33 22.76
C LEU A 588 20.06 25.87 22.65
N GLY A 589 18.89 26.52 22.72
CA GLY A 589 18.78 27.97 22.61
C GLY A 589 19.02 28.49 21.20
N ASN A 590 18.48 27.80 20.18
CA ASN A 590 18.55 28.29 18.80
C ASN A 590 17.79 29.62 18.65
N ALA A 591 18.49 30.68 18.22
CA ALA A 591 17.94 32.02 18.08
C ALA A 591 16.91 32.12 16.94
N ASP A 592 17.08 31.35 15.86
CA ASP A 592 16.18 31.35 14.71
C ASP A 592 14.78 30.84 15.07
N SER A 593 14.69 30.00 16.12
CA SER A 593 13.43 29.49 16.64
C SER A 593 12.85 30.28 17.81
N PHE A 594 13.41 31.47 18.11
CA PHE A 594 13.11 32.21 19.34
C PHE A 594 13.27 31.34 20.60
N HIS A 595 14.31 30.51 20.60
CA HIS A 595 14.59 29.53 21.65
C HIS A 595 13.41 28.60 21.91
N SER A 596 12.82 28.01 20.86
CA SER A 596 11.67 27.12 20.95
C SER A 596 11.87 25.79 20.22
N CYS A 597 11.09 24.78 20.58
CA CYS A 597 11.06 23.46 19.93
C CYS A 597 9.63 22.91 19.82
N SER A 598 9.48 21.77 19.15
CA SER A 598 8.20 21.06 19.04
C SER A 598 7.65 20.66 20.40
N HIS A 599 6.33 20.45 20.45
CA HIS A 599 5.66 20.02 21.66
C HIS A 599 5.13 18.58 21.61
N GLY A 600 5.26 17.87 20.49
CA GLY A 600 4.97 16.44 20.41
C GLY A 600 4.78 15.87 19.00
N ALA A 601 4.35 14.62 18.92
CA ALA A 601 3.87 14.02 17.67
C ALA A 601 2.46 14.51 17.40
N GLU A 602 2.30 15.40 16.43
CA GLU A 602 1.00 15.97 16.12
C GLU A 602 0.13 15.14 15.20
N ARG A 603 -1.17 15.45 15.15
CA ARG A 603 -2.15 14.64 14.42
C ARG A 603 -2.00 14.79 12.90
N VAL A 604 -2.03 13.67 12.18
CA VAL A 604 -2.13 13.65 10.70
C VAL A 604 -3.59 13.58 10.22
N MET A 605 -4.53 13.34 11.14
CA MET A 605 -5.95 13.32 10.83
C MET A 605 -6.82 13.72 12.02
N SER A 606 -8.03 14.22 11.74
CA SER A 606 -8.98 14.62 12.77
C SER A 606 -9.40 13.44 13.65
N ARG A 607 -9.91 13.72 14.87
CA ARG A 607 -10.42 12.67 15.77
C ARG A 607 -11.54 11.85 15.13
N THR A 608 -12.46 12.52 14.44
CA THR A 608 -13.55 11.87 13.70
C THR A 608 -13.03 10.96 12.61
N ALA A 609 -12.05 11.44 11.81
CA ALA A 609 -11.43 10.62 10.77
C ALA A 609 -10.67 9.42 11.35
N ALA A 610 -9.95 9.61 12.46
CA ALA A 610 -9.24 8.53 13.13
C ALA A 610 -10.21 7.44 13.65
N ARG A 611 -11.31 7.82 14.30
CA ARG A 611 -12.34 6.86 14.77
C ARG A 611 -13.01 6.10 13.62
N ALA A 612 -13.15 6.73 12.46
CA ALA A 612 -13.74 6.08 11.29
C ALA A 612 -12.78 5.11 10.58
N LYS A 613 -11.47 5.41 10.58
CA LYS A 613 -10.47 4.67 9.78
C LYS A 613 -9.68 3.63 10.58
N ILE A 614 -9.41 3.89 11.85
CA ILE A 614 -8.55 3.04 12.68
C ILE A 614 -9.41 1.95 13.32
N THR A 615 -9.16 0.71 12.93
CA THR A 615 -9.87 -0.44 13.49
C THR A 615 -9.38 -0.76 14.90
N LEU A 616 -10.25 -1.37 15.72
CA LEU A 616 -9.87 -1.80 17.06
C LEU A 616 -8.74 -2.85 17.06
N ALA A 617 -8.68 -3.69 16.03
CA ALA A 617 -7.61 -4.66 15.85
C ALA A 617 -6.26 -3.97 15.64
N GLN A 618 -6.19 -2.98 14.74
CA GLN A 618 -4.99 -2.17 14.52
C GLN A 618 -4.56 -1.44 15.79
N HIS A 619 -5.52 -0.86 16.53
CA HIS A 619 -5.25 -0.20 17.81
C HIS A 619 -4.65 -1.16 18.84
N ARG A 620 -5.21 -2.37 18.97
CA ARG A 620 -4.71 -3.40 19.88
C ARG A 620 -3.30 -3.85 19.52
N GLU A 621 -3.04 -4.09 18.22
CA GLU A 621 -1.72 -4.46 17.73
C GLU A 621 -0.70 -3.36 18.00
N ALA A 622 -1.01 -2.11 17.63
CA ALA A 622 -0.10 -0.97 17.75
C ALA A 622 0.24 -0.60 19.20
N THR A 623 -0.56 -1.06 20.17
CA THR A 623 -0.37 -0.77 21.59
C THR A 623 -0.14 -2.03 22.42
N ALA A 624 0.14 -3.18 21.81
CA ALA A 624 0.23 -4.48 22.50
C ALA A 624 1.27 -4.50 23.64
N HIS A 625 2.33 -3.70 23.53
CA HIS A 625 3.42 -3.56 24.49
C HIS A 625 3.14 -2.58 25.63
N VAL A 626 1.98 -1.92 25.66
CA VAL A 626 1.60 -0.91 26.66
C VAL A 626 0.27 -1.29 27.30
N GLU A 627 0.22 -1.23 28.63
CA GLU A 627 -1.03 -1.33 29.38
C GLU A 627 -1.84 -0.04 29.20
N CYS A 628 -2.90 -0.11 28.40
CA CYS A 628 -3.80 1.01 28.13
C CYS A 628 -5.19 0.49 27.78
N ARG A 629 -6.17 1.41 27.71
CA ARG A 629 -7.50 1.07 27.19
C ARG A 629 -7.44 0.57 25.75
N LYS A 630 -8.17 -0.51 25.47
CA LYS A 630 -8.22 -1.20 24.16
C LYS A 630 -9.64 -1.22 23.59
N ASP A 631 -10.35 -0.11 23.75
CA ASP A 631 -11.73 0.08 23.29
C ASP A 631 -11.84 1.22 22.26
N ALA A 632 -12.96 1.27 21.55
CA ALA A 632 -13.15 2.20 20.44
C ALA A 632 -13.12 3.69 20.85
N ALA A 633 -13.35 4.01 22.13
CA ALA A 633 -13.38 5.41 22.58
C ALA A 633 -11.99 6.06 22.56
N VAL A 634 -10.92 5.26 22.58
CA VAL A 634 -9.53 5.73 22.55
C VAL A 634 -8.82 5.45 21.22
N ALA A 635 -9.55 4.96 20.21
CA ALA A 635 -8.97 4.65 18.89
C ALA A 635 -8.42 5.90 18.19
N ASP A 636 -8.96 7.10 18.47
CA ASP A 636 -8.40 8.36 17.95
C ASP A 636 -7.04 8.73 18.54
N ALA A 637 -6.60 8.04 19.59
CA ALA A 637 -5.28 8.22 20.18
C ALA A 637 -4.24 7.19 19.69
N SER A 638 -4.61 6.27 18.80
CA SER A 638 -3.71 5.27 18.22
C SER A 638 -2.53 5.93 17.49
N PRO A 639 -1.33 5.30 17.45
CA PRO A 639 -0.16 5.83 16.74
C PRO A 639 -0.42 6.25 15.30
N ALA A 640 -1.27 5.51 14.58
CA ALA A 640 -1.61 5.81 13.19
C ALA A 640 -2.35 7.15 12.99
N ALA A 641 -2.85 7.78 14.06
CA ALA A 641 -3.48 9.09 14.00
C ALA A 641 -2.49 10.27 14.08
N TYR A 642 -1.21 10.01 14.34
CA TYR A 642 -0.18 11.00 14.59
C TYR A 642 1.00 10.87 13.63
N LYS A 643 1.80 11.94 13.53
CA LYS A 643 3.10 11.96 12.86
C LYS A 643 4.05 11.01 13.57
N SER A 644 5.08 10.53 12.86
CA SER A 644 6.17 9.81 13.51
C SER A 644 6.93 10.76 14.44
N ILE A 645 6.99 10.41 15.72
CA ILE A 645 7.76 11.17 16.71
C ILE A 645 9.25 11.14 16.38
N GLU A 646 9.75 10.03 15.83
CA GLU A 646 11.13 9.91 15.38
C GLU A 646 11.45 10.90 14.25
N ALA A 647 10.54 11.09 13.29
CA ALA A 647 10.71 12.08 12.23
C ALA A 647 10.71 13.52 12.78
N VAL A 648 9.81 13.81 13.72
CA VAL A 648 9.74 15.11 14.41
C VAL A 648 11.04 15.40 15.17
N MET A 649 11.59 14.41 15.89
CA MET A 649 12.87 14.56 16.61
C MET A 649 14.06 14.70 15.66
N ALA A 650 14.08 13.95 14.56
CA ALA A 650 15.14 14.02 13.56
C ALA A 650 15.21 15.40 12.89
N ALA A 651 14.08 16.09 12.76
CA ALA A 651 13.97 17.40 12.11
C ALA A 651 14.28 18.61 13.03
N GLN A 652 14.65 18.39 14.30
CA GLN A 652 14.91 19.48 15.27
C GLN A 652 16.18 19.24 16.11
N GLN A 653 17.16 18.51 15.58
CA GLN A 653 18.41 18.17 16.28
C GLN A 653 19.23 19.41 16.66
N ASP A 654 19.01 20.53 15.99
CA ASP A 654 19.61 21.84 16.24
C ASP A 654 18.85 22.65 17.30
N LEU A 655 17.63 22.25 17.68
CA LEU A 655 16.81 22.94 18.68
C LEU A 655 16.96 22.31 20.07
N VAL A 656 17.11 20.99 20.14
CA VAL A 656 17.11 20.23 21.39
C VAL A 656 18.10 19.06 21.39
N GLU A 657 18.63 18.76 22.56
CA GLU A 657 19.38 17.55 22.87
C GLU A 657 18.49 16.57 23.63
N VAL A 658 18.50 15.29 23.24
CA VAL A 658 17.76 14.24 23.95
C VAL A 658 18.56 13.80 25.18
N LEU A 659 17.98 13.98 26.37
CA LEU A 659 18.55 13.49 27.63
C LEU A 659 18.06 12.08 27.98
N HIS A 660 16.76 11.83 27.80
CA HIS A 660 16.16 10.52 28.06
C HIS A 660 15.16 10.15 26.98
N THR A 661 15.18 8.88 26.59
CA THR A 661 14.18 8.28 25.70
C THR A 661 13.23 7.43 26.51
N LEU A 662 11.96 7.82 26.54
CA LEU A 662 10.94 7.20 27.37
C LEU A 662 10.10 6.21 26.55
N ARG A 663 10.07 4.96 26.99
CA ARG A 663 9.17 3.92 26.51
C ARG A 663 8.00 3.75 27.45
N GLN A 664 6.79 3.94 26.95
CA GLN A 664 5.56 3.76 27.74
C GLN A 664 5.39 2.30 28.18
N VAL A 665 4.97 2.11 29.43
CA VAL A 665 4.50 0.82 29.97
C VAL A 665 3.06 0.90 30.44
N VAL A 666 2.60 2.08 30.87
CA VAL A 666 1.19 2.39 31.12
C VAL A 666 0.82 3.68 30.39
N CYS A 667 -0.33 3.70 29.72
CA CYS A 667 -0.91 4.92 29.17
C CYS A 667 -2.39 5.03 29.55
N ILE A 668 -2.75 6.16 30.15
CA ILE A 668 -4.10 6.50 30.57
C ILE A 668 -4.58 7.70 29.75
N LYS A 669 -5.73 7.56 29.08
CA LYS A 669 -6.41 8.61 28.35
C LYS A 669 -7.90 8.62 28.70
N GLY A 670 -8.54 9.79 28.57
CA GLY A 670 -9.95 9.99 28.90
C GLY A 670 -10.88 10.20 27.73
#